data_AF-A0A521XA03-F1
#
_entry.id   AF-A0A521XA03-F1
#
_cell.length_a   1.000
_cell.length_b   1.000
_cell.length_c   1.000
_cell.angle_alpha   90.00
_cell.angle_beta   90.00
_cell.angle_gamma   90.00
#
_symmetry.space_group_name_H-M   'P 1'
#
loop_
_entity.id
_entity.type
_entity.pdbx_description
1 polymer ?
#
loop_
_entity_poly.entity_id
_entity_poly.type
_entity_poly.pdbx_seq_one_letter_code
_entity_poly.pdbx_strand_id
1 'polypeptide(L)'
;MLKPRTDKGTEFNKQCMMLAESLTEQRTANEKDISREQSSKAVQTFFEFIQRLPDELATQEERMTALFEIDRALSGAYGCTLFISSYSNDPTKELLRDLGALWQRYFLIGGLTRTDPANGAIPGTCNFFDEWLSIENVGREEKEYDRIVSNISKMLNRCKNLNVTTKILLLSFMGEIAKWLDFRTDRAREYLVERHEIGIRERTVDLTSKEMGEILLCFNILSKQGVEATGIEREVLDKAIRYWCYKDEFLDGLFRTWGWHWQNDYSSPLAMGYVFKLKQSSALYRTWDEGTEKLGVDISFLEFKDYIQKNTAFAVFKPMPVFMFGNSNSGKTSYLTAFCYDVSERGSSDVILGRELLAQYNIAADVWKQGNVSPTVGSPRSYTFGKDLKHLGFETFDYGGKEVEPSEWEPQLQESIGNARGLMFFLDDEDYYRRPERLRKLSGVIAYILAAWMARNASTIHVPIAIVLTKADLVFGESLKDISRSWLIDSKTLPGLIENYIPERFASSPSDVKTAYNRLRDCLLRDKMNNAHPLLQDILQNLLDNFSQVFNPIFNLTYHYQIFLTASVPPRYPKDTLYPWGVSQPMMWMMETLERFRLRESIVRFDRERKGIENEITMIQEDLRTASRLSDEIEFLGQQKEALLSKRFVSIRKDELDSLDQQIQNKEKNFLSVAQRYAKDAPAINRNAYIALINQEIAKKEELLKELRDKREEFDNLL
;
A
#
# COMPACT_ATOMS: atom_id res chain seq x y z
N MET A 1 11.26 29.51 56.77
CA MET A 1 10.98 28.19 56.18
C MET A 1 11.55 27.13 57.08
N LEU A 2 10.78 26.08 57.35
CA LEU A 2 11.32 24.89 58.02
C LEU A 2 12.30 24.18 57.07
N LYS A 3 13.16 23.31 57.58
CA LYS A 3 14.01 22.42 56.77
C LYS A 3 13.89 20.99 57.29
N PRO A 4 13.86 19.98 56.41
CA PRO A 4 13.97 18.59 56.83
C PRO A 4 15.34 18.35 57.47
N ARG A 5 15.40 17.40 58.41
CA ARG A 5 16.59 17.03 59.18
C ARG A 5 17.08 15.63 58.87
N THR A 6 16.19 14.74 58.41
CA THR A 6 16.60 13.40 57.97
C THR A 6 17.16 13.45 56.54
N ASP A 7 18.06 12.52 56.22
CA ASP A 7 18.62 12.41 54.86
C ASP A 7 17.51 12.15 53.82
N LYS A 8 16.54 11.30 54.16
CA LYS A 8 15.41 10.98 53.27
C LYS A 8 14.43 12.14 53.13
N GLY A 9 14.11 12.86 54.19
CA GLY A 9 13.29 14.07 54.11
C GLY A 9 13.95 15.16 53.27
N THR A 10 15.28 15.31 53.39
CA THR A 10 16.08 16.25 52.59
C THR A 10 16.08 15.89 51.11
N GLU A 11 16.35 14.62 50.79
CA GLU A 11 16.35 14.15 49.40
C GLU A 11 14.95 14.22 48.78
N PHE A 12 13.90 13.80 49.51
CA PHE A 12 12.52 13.91 49.03
C PHE A 12 12.13 15.35 48.72
N ASN A 13 12.41 16.30 49.63
CA ASN A 13 12.11 17.70 49.39
C ASN A 13 12.90 18.27 48.19
N LYS A 14 14.15 17.86 48.00
CA LYS A 14 14.94 18.24 46.83
C LYS A 14 14.30 17.74 45.53
N GLN A 15 13.83 16.50 45.49
CA GLN A 15 13.12 15.96 44.33
C GLN A 15 11.81 16.71 44.06
N CYS A 16 11.05 17.09 45.10
CA CYS A 16 9.87 17.93 44.95
C CYS A 16 10.19 19.32 44.38
N MET A 17 11.29 19.95 44.82
CA MET A 17 11.72 21.26 44.30
C MET A 17 12.16 21.16 42.84
N MET A 18 12.95 20.15 42.48
CA MET A 18 13.37 19.91 41.10
C MET A 18 12.18 19.68 40.16
N LEU A 19 11.17 18.93 40.62
CA LEU A 19 9.92 18.72 39.87
C LEU A 19 9.15 20.05 39.69
N ALA A 20 9.02 20.84 40.76
CA ALA A 20 8.30 22.12 40.71
C ALA A 20 8.96 23.15 39.78
N GLU A 21 10.30 23.24 39.81
CA GLU A 21 11.09 24.11 38.94
C GLU A 21 10.88 23.73 37.46
N SER A 22 11.01 22.44 37.14
CA SER A 22 10.85 21.92 35.78
C SER A 22 9.46 22.16 35.17
N LEU A 23 8.43 22.26 36.01
CA LEU A 23 7.04 22.53 35.59
C LEU A 23 6.72 24.03 35.50
N THR A 24 7.62 24.92 35.90
CA THR A 24 7.39 26.38 35.93
C THR A 24 8.03 27.12 34.75
N GLU A 25 9.05 26.56 34.11
CA GLU A 25 9.87 27.20 33.05
C GLU A 25 9.24 27.25 31.63
N GLN A 26 7.91 27.28 31.48
CA GLN A 26 7.28 27.35 30.16
C GLN A 26 7.26 28.78 29.59
N ARG A 27 8.27 29.17 28.77
CA ARG A 27 8.24 30.45 28.05
C ARG A 27 8.62 30.28 26.56
N THR A 28 7.66 30.66 25.70
CA THR A 28 7.76 30.82 24.22
C THR A 28 7.57 29.56 23.35
N ALA A 29 7.08 29.78 22.13
CA ALA A 29 6.53 28.74 21.25
C ALA A 29 7.58 27.81 20.60
N ASN A 30 8.84 28.25 20.50
CA ASN A 30 9.94 27.47 19.90
C ASN A 30 10.60 26.49 20.90
N GLU A 31 10.29 26.58 22.20
CA GLU A 31 10.86 25.73 23.26
C GLU A 31 9.88 24.65 23.74
N LYS A 32 8.71 24.51 23.11
CA LYS A 32 7.63 23.63 23.58
C LYS A 32 8.03 22.16 23.68
N ASP A 33 8.78 21.64 22.71
CA ASP A 33 9.20 20.23 22.72
C ASP A 33 10.31 19.97 23.74
N ILE A 34 11.26 20.90 23.87
CA ILE A 34 12.34 20.83 24.87
C ILE A 34 11.74 20.90 26.29
N SER A 35 10.81 21.82 26.51
CA SER A 35 10.10 21.99 27.77
C SER A 35 9.22 20.78 28.11
N ARG A 36 8.54 20.19 27.11
CA ARG A 36 7.79 18.93 27.24
C ARG A 36 8.71 17.80 27.71
N GLU A 37 9.88 17.65 27.11
CA GLU A 37 10.81 16.57 27.45
C GLU A 37 11.41 16.78 28.86
N GLN A 38 11.76 18.01 29.23
CA GLN A 38 12.25 18.35 30.57
C GLN A 38 11.18 18.08 31.65
N SER A 39 9.95 18.54 31.43
CA SER A 39 8.81 18.27 32.33
C SER A 39 8.57 16.77 32.47
N SER A 40 8.59 16.04 31.35
CA SER A 40 8.38 14.59 31.31
C SER A 40 9.46 13.83 32.07
N LYS A 41 10.74 14.22 31.89
CA LYS A 41 11.89 13.64 32.58
C LYS A 41 11.86 13.92 34.08
N ALA A 42 11.47 15.13 34.49
CA ALA A 42 11.34 15.49 35.90
C ALA A 42 10.25 14.66 36.59
N VAL A 43 9.08 14.54 35.96
CA VAL A 43 7.99 13.68 36.45
C VAL A 43 8.43 12.24 36.53
N GLN A 44 9.08 11.71 35.48
CA GLN A 44 9.59 10.34 35.47
C GLN A 44 10.58 10.09 36.60
N THR A 45 11.58 10.97 36.76
CA THR A 45 12.60 10.87 37.82
C THR A 45 11.96 10.87 39.20
N PHE A 46 10.99 11.76 39.42
CA PHE A 46 10.26 11.82 40.69
C PHE A 46 9.47 10.53 40.96
N PHE A 47 8.71 10.01 39.98
CA PHE A 47 7.90 8.81 40.18
C PHE A 47 8.74 7.54 40.32
N GLU A 48 9.88 7.45 39.65
CA GLU A 48 10.85 6.35 39.85
C GLU A 48 11.48 6.40 41.25
N PHE A 49 11.76 7.61 41.76
CA PHE A 49 12.28 7.82 43.10
C PHE A 49 11.26 7.42 44.19
N ILE A 50 10.02 7.94 44.12
CA ILE A 50 9.01 7.68 45.17
C ILE A 50 8.56 6.21 45.20
N GLN A 51 8.72 5.45 44.11
CA GLN A 51 8.40 4.02 44.08
C GLN A 51 9.38 3.17 44.91
N ARG A 52 10.64 3.60 45.06
CA ARG A 52 11.66 2.88 45.86
C ARG A 52 11.65 3.27 47.33
N LEU A 53 11.07 4.44 47.64
CA LEU A 53 11.11 5.05 48.95
C LEU A 53 10.52 4.20 50.09
N PRO A 54 9.41 3.44 49.91
CA PRO A 54 8.87 2.61 50.98
C PRO A 54 9.86 1.53 51.45
N ASP A 55 10.51 0.83 50.51
CA ASP A 55 11.50 -0.21 50.83
C ASP A 55 12.75 0.38 51.48
N GLU A 56 13.20 1.53 50.98
CA GLU A 56 14.34 2.25 51.56
C GLU A 56 14.05 2.69 53.00
N LEU A 57 12.86 3.24 53.26
CA LEU A 57 12.44 3.69 54.60
C LEU A 57 12.20 2.54 55.57
N ALA A 58 11.74 1.38 55.10
CA ALA A 58 11.48 0.22 55.96
C ALA A 58 12.74 -0.22 56.74
N THR A 59 13.92 0.02 56.17
CA THR A 59 15.22 -0.36 56.76
C THR A 59 15.84 0.70 57.67
N GLN A 60 15.22 1.88 57.80
CA GLN A 60 15.80 3.00 58.55
C GLN A 60 15.35 3.07 60.01
N GLU A 61 16.29 3.42 60.88
CA GLU A 61 16.04 3.63 62.32
C GLU A 61 15.19 4.89 62.56
N GLU A 62 15.43 5.96 61.79
CA GLU A 62 14.69 7.24 61.86
C GLU A 62 13.48 7.31 60.91
N ARG A 63 12.98 6.17 60.43
CA ARG A 63 11.89 6.10 59.43
C ARG A 63 10.66 6.94 59.79
N MET A 64 10.37 7.04 61.08
CA MET A 64 9.26 7.77 61.66
C MET A 64 9.35 9.28 61.42
N THR A 65 10.53 9.84 61.70
CA THR A 65 10.81 11.25 61.48
C THR A 65 10.87 11.53 59.98
N ALA A 66 11.44 10.63 59.19
CA ALA A 66 11.45 10.75 57.73
C ALA A 66 10.03 10.77 57.12
N LEU A 67 9.10 9.94 57.60
CA LEU A 67 7.70 9.95 57.16
C LEU A 67 7.00 11.27 57.48
N PHE A 68 7.20 11.81 58.68
CA PHE A 68 6.68 13.13 59.05
C PHE A 68 7.25 14.23 58.15
N GLU A 69 8.55 14.18 57.83
CA GLU A 69 9.17 15.15 56.93
C GLU A 69 8.68 15.03 55.49
N ILE A 70 8.41 13.82 55.00
CA ILE A 70 7.80 13.59 53.67
C ILE A 70 6.38 14.20 53.62
N ASP A 71 5.55 13.97 54.63
CA ASP A 71 4.22 14.61 54.76
C ASP A 71 4.35 16.15 54.72
N ARG A 72 5.28 16.71 55.50
CA ARG A 72 5.52 18.16 55.55
C ARG A 72 6.06 18.73 54.23
N ALA A 73 6.84 17.96 53.48
CA ALA A 73 7.31 18.34 52.15
C ALA A 73 6.16 18.38 51.14
N LEU A 74 5.24 17.40 51.17
CA LEU A 74 4.03 17.39 50.33
C LEU A 74 3.10 18.56 50.67
N SER A 75 2.90 18.87 51.95
CA SER A 75 2.20 20.08 52.40
C SER A 75 3.01 21.37 52.21
N GLY A 76 4.17 21.31 51.54
CA GLY A 76 5.11 22.39 51.21
C GLY A 76 5.56 23.28 52.35
N ALA A 77 5.61 22.75 53.58
CA ALA A 77 6.20 23.43 54.73
C ALA A 77 7.69 23.78 54.53
N TYR A 78 8.34 23.13 53.57
CA TYR A 78 9.75 23.32 53.19
C TYR A 78 9.94 24.10 51.88
N GLY A 79 8.87 24.67 51.32
CA GLY A 79 8.93 25.63 50.21
C GLY A 79 8.48 25.14 48.83
N CYS A 80 8.28 23.83 48.64
CA CYS A 80 7.68 23.32 47.40
C CYS A 80 6.15 23.48 47.45
N THR A 81 5.58 24.38 46.63
CA THR A 81 4.13 24.61 46.61
C THR A 81 3.38 23.76 45.57
N LEU A 82 4.06 22.80 44.93
CA LEU A 82 3.53 22.02 43.80
C LEU A 82 2.21 21.32 44.14
N PHE A 83 2.07 20.81 45.35
CA PHE A 83 0.96 19.94 45.77
C PHE A 83 -0.12 20.64 46.60
N ILE A 84 0.07 21.92 46.98
CA ILE A 84 -0.86 22.62 47.89
C ILE A 84 -1.91 23.43 47.13
N SER A 85 -1.61 23.89 45.91
CA SER A 85 -2.48 24.85 45.23
C SER A 85 -3.76 24.21 44.70
N SER A 86 -4.87 24.36 45.42
CA SER A 86 -6.23 24.06 44.96
C SER A 86 -6.72 24.97 43.81
N TYR A 87 -5.95 26.00 43.45
CA TYR A 87 -6.26 26.98 42.40
C TYR A 87 -5.28 26.97 41.22
N SER A 88 -4.53 25.88 41.04
CA SER A 88 -3.69 25.74 39.85
C SER A 88 -4.57 25.42 38.64
N ASN A 89 -4.68 26.35 37.68
CA ASN A 89 -5.27 26.06 36.36
C ASN A 89 -4.43 25.07 35.52
N ASP A 90 -3.29 24.58 36.04
CA ASP A 90 -2.46 23.57 35.38
C ASP A 90 -2.94 22.14 35.72
N PRO A 91 -3.51 21.42 34.73
CA PRO A 91 -4.02 20.05 34.90
C PRO A 91 -2.94 19.04 35.32
N THR A 92 -1.68 19.32 35.00
CA THR A 92 -0.55 18.47 35.36
C THR A 92 -0.29 18.52 36.85
N LYS A 93 -0.35 19.72 37.44
CA LYS A 93 -0.13 19.90 38.88
C LYS A 93 -1.26 19.28 39.69
N GLU A 94 -2.50 19.42 39.24
CA GLU A 94 -3.66 18.72 39.83
C GLU A 94 -3.46 17.20 39.82
N LEU A 95 -3.07 16.64 38.66
CA LEU A 95 -2.81 15.21 38.51
C LEU A 95 -1.69 14.75 39.47
N LEU A 96 -0.56 15.46 39.50
CA LEU A 96 0.58 15.10 40.34
C LEU A 96 0.26 15.18 41.83
N ARG A 97 -0.56 16.16 42.26
CA ARG A 97 -1.06 16.26 43.64
C ARG A 97 -1.93 15.08 44.01
N ASP A 98 -2.91 14.77 43.19
CA ASP A 98 -3.81 13.65 43.48
C ASP A 98 -3.03 12.32 43.53
N LEU A 99 -2.08 12.12 42.61
CA LEU A 99 -1.20 10.95 42.63
C LEU A 99 -0.26 10.94 43.84
N GLY A 100 0.23 12.09 44.30
CA GLY A 100 1.02 12.22 45.51
C GLY A 100 0.23 11.81 46.77
N ALA A 101 -1.04 12.24 46.86
CA ALA A 101 -1.91 11.90 47.99
C ALA A 101 -2.23 10.39 48.01
N LEU A 102 -2.63 9.85 46.86
CA LEU A 102 -2.90 8.42 46.71
C LEU A 102 -1.64 7.55 46.94
N TRP A 103 -0.48 8.00 46.45
CA TRP A 103 0.80 7.34 46.72
C TRP A 103 1.12 7.30 48.22
N GLN A 104 1.01 8.44 48.91
CA GLN A 104 1.30 8.55 50.34
C GLN A 104 0.45 7.53 51.11
N ARG A 105 -0.85 7.46 50.81
CA ARG A 105 -1.77 6.56 51.51
C ARG A 105 -1.53 5.08 51.21
N TYR A 106 -1.53 4.71 49.93
CA TYR A 106 -1.60 3.29 49.54
C TYR A 106 -0.23 2.64 49.39
N PHE A 107 0.76 3.39 48.89
CA PHE A 107 2.09 2.84 48.63
C PHE A 107 3.05 3.07 49.78
N LEU A 108 3.18 4.31 50.24
CA LEU A 108 4.11 4.65 51.30
C LEU A 108 3.63 4.10 52.66
N ILE A 109 2.50 4.61 53.15
CA ILE A 109 1.97 4.20 54.46
C ILE A 109 1.41 2.79 54.39
N GLY A 110 0.62 2.47 53.35
CA GLY A 110 0.06 1.13 53.16
C GLY A 110 1.15 0.04 53.04
N GLY A 111 2.22 0.29 52.28
CA GLY A 111 3.37 -0.62 52.17
C GLY A 111 4.08 -0.83 53.49
N LEU A 112 4.41 0.26 54.20
CA LEU A 112 5.09 0.20 55.50
C LEU A 112 4.22 -0.42 56.61
N THR A 113 2.90 -0.26 56.54
CA THR A 113 1.95 -0.86 57.51
C THR A 113 1.86 -2.38 57.33
N ARG A 114 2.05 -2.90 56.11
CA ARG A 114 2.11 -4.36 55.87
C ARG A 114 3.36 -4.99 56.50
N THR A 115 4.48 -4.26 56.53
CA THR A 115 5.72 -4.73 57.16
C THR A 115 5.71 -4.54 58.67
N ASP A 116 5.12 -3.45 59.16
CA ASP A 116 4.95 -3.17 60.58
C ASP A 116 3.67 -2.34 60.82
N PRO A 117 2.64 -2.93 61.45
CA PRO A 117 1.37 -2.25 61.71
C PRO A 117 1.48 -0.94 62.48
N ALA A 118 2.56 -0.75 63.27
CA ALA A 118 2.78 0.48 64.03
C ALA A 118 2.88 1.72 63.12
N ASN A 119 3.30 1.55 61.85
CA ASN A 119 3.46 2.63 60.87
C ASN A 119 2.13 3.27 60.42
N GLY A 120 0.99 2.60 60.61
CA GLY A 120 -0.32 3.10 60.20
C GLY A 120 -1.04 3.94 61.25
N ALA A 121 -0.54 3.98 62.49
CA ALA A 121 -1.21 4.57 63.65
C ALA A 121 -0.58 5.89 64.13
N ILE A 122 0.35 6.47 63.37
CA ILE A 122 1.13 7.61 63.84
C ILE A 122 0.43 8.93 63.51
N PRO A 123 0.15 9.77 64.52
CA PRO A 123 -0.37 11.10 64.29
C PRO A 123 0.60 11.92 63.44
N GLY A 124 0.10 12.48 62.35
CA GLY A 124 0.81 13.47 61.58
C GLY A 124 1.63 12.97 60.39
N THR A 125 1.55 11.69 60.01
CA THR A 125 2.23 11.14 58.81
C THR A 125 1.32 11.04 57.58
N CYS A 126 0.05 11.45 57.71
CA CYS A 126 -0.98 11.40 56.65
C CYS A 126 -1.75 12.73 56.51
N ASN A 127 -1.27 13.85 57.08
CA ASN A 127 -2.06 15.08 57.09
C ASN A 127 -2.28 15.61 55.67
N PHE A 128 -1.29 15.48 54.78
CA PHE A 128 -1.44 15.89 53.39
C PHE A 128 -2.58 15.13 52.69
N PHE A 129 -2.66 13.82 52.89
CA PHE A 129 -3.77 13.01 52.38
C PHE A 129 -5.12 13.39 53.01
N ASP A 130 -5.19 13.57 54.33
CA ASP A 130 -6.43 13.94 55.03
C ASP A 130 -6.93 15.34 54.61
N GLU A 131 -5.99 16.28 54.42
CA GLU A 131 -6.27 17.62 53.89
C GLU A 131 -6.76 17.53 52.43
N TRP A 132 -6.11 16.72 51.60
CA TRP A 132 -6.53 16.48 50.22
C TRP A 132 -7.95 15.91 50.13
N LEU A 133 -8.30 14.91 50.95
CA LEU A 133 -9.67 14.37 51.01
C LEU A 133 -10.70 15.47 51.32
N SER A 134 -10.38 16.37 52.25
CA SER A 134 -11.28 17.45 52.65
C SER A 134 -11.38 18.55 51.60
N ILE A 135 -10.29 18.90 50.91
CA ILE A 135 -10.27 19.97 49.91
C ILE A 135 -10.94 19.51 48.61
N GLU A 136 -10.71 18.27 48.21
CA GLU A 136 -11.20 17.72 46.94
C GLU A 136 -12.53 16.97 47.06
N ASN A 137 -13.14 16.95 48.26
CA ASN A 137 -14.39 16.24 48.57
C ASN A 137 -14.36 14.73 48.23
N VAL A 138 -13.17 14.12 48.19
CA VAL A 138 -13.01 12.69 47.93
C VAL A 138 -13.41 11.90 49.18
N GLY A 139 -14.22 10.85 49.02
CA GLY A 139 -14.85 10.09 50.09
C GLY A 139 -16.19 10.67 50.60
N ARG A 140 -16.56 11.88 50.17
CA ARG A 140 -17.88 12.51 50.46
C ARG A 140 -18.76 12.57 49.21
N GLU A 141 -18.25 13.15 48.12
CA GLU A 141 -18.99 13.34 46.86
C GLU A 141 -18.48 12.43 45.74
N GLU A 142 -17.19 12.11 45.73
CA GLU A 142 -16.53 11.25 44.74
C GLU A 142 -15.77 10.12 45.44
N LYS A 143 -15.81 8.88 44.92
CA LYS A 143 -14.97 7.80 45.47
C LYS A 143 -13.54 7.94 44.95
N GLU A 144 -12.56 7.43 45.71
CA GLU A 144 -11.14 7.46 45.30
C GLU A 144 -10.92 6.75 43.95
N TYR A 145 -11.67 5.68 43.67
CA TYR A 145 -11.67 5.03 42.36
C TYR A 145 -12.14 5.97 41.24
N ASP A 146 -13.26 6.67 41.44
CA ASP A 146 -13.79 7.62 40.46
C ASP A 146 -12.78 8.75 40.20
N ARG A 147 -12.04 9.15 41.25
CA ARG A 147 -10.96 10.13 41.15
C ARG A 147 -9.79 9.64 40.32
N ILE A 148 -9.39 8.37 40.44
CA ILE A 148 -8.35 7.76 39.58
C ILE A 148 -8.79 7.81 38.12
N VAL A 149 -10.03 7.42 37.83
CA VAL A 149 -10.59 7.48 36.47
C VAL A 149 -10.60 8.92 35.94
N SER A 150 -11.01 9.88 36.77
CA SER A 150 -10.99 11.31 36.46
C SER A 150 -9.58 11.79 36.12
N ASN A 151 -8.56 11.32 36.85
CA ASN A 151 -7.16 11.63 36.61
C ASN A 151 -6.61 11.04 35.31
N ILE A 152 -7.00 9.81 34.95
CA ILE A 152 -6.67 9.24 33.63
C ILE A 152 -7.31 10.09 32.53
N SER A 153 -8.59 10.44 32.67
CA SER A 153 -9.31 11.30 31.72
C SER A 153 -8.64 12.67 31.55
N LYS A 154 -8.22 13.32 32.66
CA LYS A 154 -7.43 14.57 32.64
C LYS A 154 -6.09 14.38 31.93
N MET A 155 -5.39 13.27 32.18
CA MET A 155 -4.11 12.96 31.55
C MET A 155 -4.22 12.79 30.03
N LEU A 156 -5.30 12.14 29.56
CA LEU A 156 -5.60 11.98 28.15
C LEU A 156 -5.82 13.35 27.47
N ASN A 157 -6.66 14.21 28.04
CA ASN A 157 -7.12 15.43 27.37
C ASN A 157 -6.30 16.69 27.63
N ARG A 158 -5.78 16.84 28.86
CA ARG A 158 -5.36 18.15 29.39
C ARG A 158 -3.87 18.25 29.72
N CYS A 159 -3.19 17.13 29.95
CA CYS A 159 -1.75 17.09 30.24
C CYS A 159 -0.90 16.98 28.95
N LYS A 160 -0.93 18.01 28.10
CA LYS A 160 -0.22 18.01 26.79
C LYS A 160 1.30 18.19 26.89
N ASN A 161 1.77 18.70 28.01
CA ASN A 161 3.18 18.89 28.38
C ASN A 161 3.90 17.61 28.82
N LEU A 162 3.21 16.46 28.84
CA LEU A 162 3.83 15.16 29.12
C LEU A 162 4.00 14.35 27.82
N ASN A 163 5.17 13.71 27.68
CA ASN A 163 5.45 12.77 26.60
C ASN A 163 4.71 11.43 26.84
N VAL A 164 4.69 10.57 25.82
CA VAL A 164 3.96 9.29 25.86
C VAL A 164 4.50 8.38 26.96
N THR A 165 5.82 8.26 27.08
CA THR A 165 6.49 7.42 28.09
C THR A 165 6.09 7.79 29.51
N THR A 166 6.10 9.08 29.84
CA THR A 166 5.71 9.55 31.18
C THR A 166 4.22 9.29 31.44
N LYS A 167 3.34 9.51 30.46
CA LYS A 167 1.91 9.19 30.62
C LYS A 167 1.67 7.70 30.86
N ILE A 168 2.41 6.82 30.19
CA ILE A 168 2.34 5.36 30.40
C ILE A 168 2.77 5.00 31.83
N LEU A 169 3.86 5.60 32.33
CA LEU A 169 4.31 5.41 33.71
C LEU A 169 3.22 5.80 34.72
N LEU A 170 2.61 6.98 34.54
CA LEU A 170 1.54 7.46 35.44
C LEU A 170 0.29 6.57 35.37
N LEU A 171 -0.09 6.10 34.18
CA LEU A 171 -1.20 5.13 34.03
C LEU A 171 -0.91 3.82 34.76
N SER A 172 0.30 3.29 34.61
CA SER A 172 0.70 2.08 35.32
C SER A 172 0.67 2.29 36.83
N PHE A 173 1.08 3.46 37.31
CA PHE A 173 1.05 3.80 38.73
C PHE A 173 -0.40 3.86 39.26
N MET A 174 -1.30 4.50 38.52
CA MET A 174 -2.74 4.54 38.84
C MET A 174 -3.38 3.14 38.85
N GLY A 175 -3.00 2.27 37.90
CA GLY A 175 -3.45 0.88 37.86
C GLY A 175 -3.06 0.07 39.09
N GLU A 176 -1.86 0.28 39.64
CA GLU A 176 -1.46 -0.37 40.87
C GLU A 176 -2.19 0.21 42.10
N ILE A 177 -2.46 1.53 42.16
CA ILE A 177 -3.33 2.12 43.20
C ILE A 177 -4.73 1.49 43.16
N ALA A 178 -5.32 1.32 41.97
CA ALA A 178 -6.63 0.71 41.84
C ALA A 178 -6.70 -0.71 42.42
N LYS A 179 -5.61 -1.50 42.31
CA LYS A 179 -5.51 -2.82 42.96
C LYS A 179 -5.53 -2.72 44.49
N TRP A 180 -4.93 -1.69 45.07
CA TRP A 180 -5.01 -1.42 46.52
C TRP A 180 -6.43 -1.07 46.98
N LEU A 181 -7.22 -0.45 46.10
CA LEU A 181 -8.66 -0.19 46.30
C LEU A 181 -9.55 -1.41 46.04
N ASP A 182 -8.97 -2.60 45.99
CA ASP A 182 -9.65 -3.87 45.72
C ASP A 182 -10.29 -3.97 44.31
N PHE A 183 -9.82 -3.16 43.36
CA PHE A 183 -10.16 -3.30 41.95
C PHE A 183 -9.20 -4.32 41.31
N ARG A 184 -9.53 -5.61 41.50
CA ARG A 184 -8.73 -6.75 40.98
C ARG A 184 -9.23 -7.23 39.62
N THR A 185 -8.60 -8.28 39.11
CA THR A 185 -8.81 -8.82 37.76
C THR A 185 -10.25 -9.25 37.49
N ASP A 186 -10.94 -9.86 38.47
CA ASP A 186 -12.34 -10.29 38.31
C ASP A 186 -13.27 -9.10 38.14
N ARG A 187 -13.06 -8.05 38.94
CA ARG A 187 -13.84 -6.80 38.88
C ARG A 187 -13.54 -5.99 37.61
N ALA A 188 -12.29 -5.96 37.18
CA ALA A 188 -11.91 -5.33 35.90
C ALA A 188 -12.56 -6.03 34.71
N ARG A 189 -12.66 -7.36 34.72
CA ARG A 189 -13.37 -8.14 33.71
C ARG A 189 -14.86 -7.84 33.71
N GLU A 190 -15.49 -7.90 34.88
CA GLU A 190 -16.92 -7.58 35.06
C GLU A 190 -17.23 -6.18 34.52
N TYR A 191 -16.41 -5.17 34.85
CA TYR A 191 -16.59 -3.80 34.37
C TYR A 191 -16.49 -3.68 32.85
N LEU A 192 -15.50 -4.32 32.23
CA LEU A 192 -15.37 -4.30 30.77
C LEU A 192 -16.59 -4.89 30.07
N VAL A 193 -17.08 -6.04 30.54
CA VAL A 193 -18.22 -6.73 29.93
C VAL A 193 -19.53 -5.99 30.21
N GLU A 194 -19.81 -5.63 31.47
CA GLU A 194 -21.10 -5.06 31.84
C GLU A 194 -21.30 -3.60 31.41
N ARG A 195 -20.21 -2.82 31.33
CA ARG A 195 -20.29 -1.37 31.11
C ARG A 195 -19.71 -0.89 29.79
N HIS A 196 -18.72 -1.59 29.26
CA HIS A 196 -17.95 -1.09 28.12
C HIS A 196 -18.00 -1.99 26.88
N GLU A 197 -18.62 -3.18 26.95
CA GLU A 197 -18.66 -4.11 25.82
C GLU A 197 -19.25 -3.45 24.57
N ILE A 198 -20.35 -2.70 24.72
CA ILE A 198 -20.99 -1.99 23.60
C ILE A 198 -20.03 -0.96 23.00
N GLY A 199 -19.40 -0.10 23.81
CA GLY A 199 -18.45 0.89 23.32
C GLY A 199 -17.22 0.29 22.64
N ILE A 200 -16.73 -0.85 23.13
CA ILE A 200 -15.64 -1.63 22.53
C ILE A 200 -16.09 -2.25 21.20
N ARG A 201 -17.27 -2.86 21.18
CA ARG A 201 -17.84 -3.56 20.01
C ARG A 201 -18.22 -2.60 18.89
N GLU A 202 -18.75 -1.44 19.22
CA GLU A 202 -19.17 -0.41 18.26
C GLU A 202 -18.03 0.53 17.86
N ARG A 203 -16.91 0.54 18.61
CA ARG A 203 -15.73 1.37 18.33
C ARG A 203 -16.13 2.85 18.22
N THR A 204 -17.03 3.29 19.09
CA THR A 204 -17.69 4.60 18.97
C THR A 204 -16.68 5.73 19.07
N VAL A 205 -16.93 6.78 18.26
CA VAL A 205 -16.18 8.05 18.30
C VAL A 205 -16.48 8.82 19.61
N ASP A 206 -17.61 8.50 20.24
CA ASP A 206 -18.17 9.23 21.39
C ASP A 206 -17.79 8.64 22.75
N LEU A 207 -16.82 7.71 22.82
CA LEU A 207 -16.29 7.29 24.12
C LEU A 207 -15.77 8.53 24.84
N THR A 208 -16.44 8.87 25.93
CA THR A 208 -16.00 9.96 26.79
C THR A 208 -14.61 9.61 27.32
N SER A 209 -13.79 10.61 27.57
CA SER A 209 -12.45 10.36 28.11
C SER A 209 -12.49 9.69 29.50
N LYS A 210 -13.64 9.76 30.18
CA LYS A 210 -13.93 8.98 31.38
C LYS A 210 -14.04 7.49 31.05
N GLU A 211 -14.90 7.10 30.11
CA GLU A 211 -15.08 5.70 29.68
C GLU A 211 -13.77 5.13 29.12
N MET A 212 -13.06 5.89 28.30
CA MET A 212 -11.73 5.48 27.83
C MET A 212 -10.77 5.28 29.00
N GLY A 213 -10.79 6.17 30.01
CA GLY A 213 -9.99 6.02 31.22
C GLY A 213 -10.30 4.74 31.99
N GLU A 214 -11.58 4.37 32.11
CA GLU A 214 -12.03 3.12 32.74
C GLU A 214 -11.56 1.89 31.95
N ILE A 215 -11.70 1.92 30.62
CA ILE A 215 -11.23 0.85 29.73
C ILE A 215 -9.72 0.66 29.87
N LEU A 216 -8.93 1.74 29.82
CA LEU A 216 -7.48 1.69 29.95
C LEU A 216 -7.03 1.20 31.32
N LEU A 217 -7.74 1.58 32.38
CA LEU A 217 -7.48 1.09 33.73
C LEU A 217 -7.71 -0.43 33.82
N CYS A 218 -8.84 -0.90 33.27
CA CYS A 218 -9.15 -2.33 33.23
C CYS A 218 -8.09 -3.10 32.42
N PHE A 219 -7.71 -2.61 31.24
CA PHE A 219 -6.64 -3.25 30.46
C PHE A 219 -5.28 -3.20 31.14
N ASN A 220 -4.93 -2.11 31.83
CA ASN A 220 -3.69 -2.07 32.58
C ASN A 220 -3.62 -3.19 33.62
N ILE A 221 -4.72 -3.42 34.35
CA ILE A 221 -4.83 -4.47 35.37
C ILE A 221 -4.77 -5.87 34.75
N LEU A 222 -5.43 -6.07 33.60
CA LEU A 222 -5.49 -7.36 32.90
C LEU A 222 -4.24 -7.66 32.06
N SER A 223 -3.48 -6.64 31.62
CA SER A 223 -2.34 -6.78 30.71
C SER A 223 -1.28 -7.78 31.19
N LYS A 224 -1.08 -7.87 32.52
CA LYS A 224 -0.12 -8.79 33.15
C LYS A 224 -0.56 -10.28 33.10
N GLN A 225 -1.83 -10.56 32.86
CA GLN A 225 -2.39 -11.93 32.83
C GLN A 225 -2.68 -12.43 31.39
N GLY A 226 -2.54 -11.59 30.38
CA GLY A 226 -2.96 -11.89 29.02
C GLY A 226 -4.43 -11.56 28.77
N VAL A 227 -4.71 -11.14 27.55
CA VAL A 227 -5.94 -10.47 27.13
C VAL A 227 -7.11 -11.43 26.90
N GLU A 228 -6.80 -12.72 26.68
CA GLU A 228 -7.79 -13.80 26.55
C GLU A 228 -8.70 -13.89 27.80
N ALA A 229 -8.29 -13.27 28.90
CA ALA A 229 -9.02 -13.16 30.15
C ALA A 229 -10.07 -12.03 30.20
N THR A 230 -10.37 -11.31 29.11
CA THR A 230 -11.29 -10.14 29.13
C THR A 230 -12.79 -10.49 29.02
N GLY A 231 -13.14 -11.71 28.61
CA GLY A 231 -14.54 -12.10 28.37
C GLY A 231 -15.15 -11.52 27.08
N ILE A 232 -14.43 -10.66 26.37
CA ILE A 232 -14.76 -10.12 25.04
C ILE A 232 -14.02 -10.95 24.00
N GLU A 233 -14.67 -11.22 22.86
CA GLU A 233 -14.04 -11.91 21.73
C GLU A 233 -12.77 -11.17 21.28
N ARG A 234 -11.67 -11.92 21.14
CA ARG A 234 -10.36 -11.37 20.78
C ARG A 234 -10.40 -10.53 19.50
N GLU A 235 -11.18 -10.94 18.51
CA GLU A 235 -11.33 -10.20 17.26
C GLU A 235 -11.96 -8.81 17.46
N VAL A 236 -13.01 -8.73 18.29
CA VAL A 236 -13.70 -7.47 18.61
C VAL A 236 -12.73 -6.51 19.29
N LEU A 237 -11.94 -7.03 20.22
CA LEU A 237 -10.96 -6.26 20.95
C LEU A 237 -9.80 -5.79 20.06
N ASP A 238 -9.28 -6.67 19.20
CA ASP A 238 -8.23 -6.33 18.24
C ASP A 238 -8.70 -5.20 17.29
N LYS A 239 -9.95 -5.24 16.82
CA LYS A 239 -10.52 -4.16 16.00
C LYS A 239 -10.58 -2.83 16.77
N ALA A 240 -11.06 -2.85 18.02
CA ALA A 240 -11.16 -1.66 18.86
C ALA A 240 -9.79 -1.03 19.11
N ILE A 241 -8.79 -1.83 19.46
CA ILE A 241 -7.45 -1.35 19.76
C ILE A 241 -6.79 -0.77 18.52
N ARG A 242 -6.89 -1.43 17.36
CA ARG A 242 -6.36 -0.88 16.11
C ARG A 242 -7.02 0.45 15.74
N TYR A 243 -8.33 0.57 15.95
CA TYR A 243 -9.06 1.81 15.70
C TYR A 243 -8.59 2.94 16.64
N TRP A 244 -8.45 2.67 17.93
CA TRP A 244 -7.97 3.68 18.88
C TRP A 244 -6.50 4.06 18.67
N CYS A 245 -5.62 3.11 18.33
CA CYS A 245 -4.23 3.39 17.97
C CYS A 245 -4.11 4.18 16.66
N TYR A 246 -5.10 4.07 15.76
CA TYR A 246 -5.19 4.96 14.60
C TYR A 246 -5.45 6.41 15.03
N LYS A 247 -6.39 6.62 15.95
CA LYS A 247 -6.85 7.95 16.39
C LYS A 247 -5.90 8.66 17.35
N ASP A 248 -5.13 7.92 18.16
CA ASP A 248 -4.27 8.50 19.21
C ASP A 248 -2.90 7.81 19.31
N GLU A 249 -1.83 8.60 19.18
CA GLU A 249 -0.43 8.16 19.31
C GLU A 249 -0.08 7.68 20.72
N PHE A 250 -0.69 8.27 21.77
CA PHE A 250 -0.51 7.80 23.14
C PHE A 250 -1.01 6.36 23.28
N LEU A 251 -2.16 6.04 22.68
CA LEU A 251 -2.73 4.69 22.74
C LEU A 251 -1.86 3.70 21.96
N ASP A 252 -1.36 4.07 20.77
CA ASP A 252 -0.39 3.24 20.03
C ASP A 252 0.85 2.92 20.89
N GLY A 253 1.44 3.93 21.52
CA GLY A 253 2.58 3.73 22.43
C GLY A 253 2.23 2.84 23.63
N LEU A 254 1.09 3.09 24.26
CA LEU A 254 0.64 2.34 25.43
C LEU A 254 0.42 0.85 25.12
N PHE A 255 -0.36 0.54 24.09
CA PHE A 255 -0.66 -0.84 23.73
C PHE A 255 0.62 -1.61 23.34
N ARG A 256 1.59 -0.97 22.67
CA ARG A 256 2.90 -1.59 22.41
C ARG A 256 3.66 -1.95 23.70
N THR A 257 3.60 -1.13 24.75
CA THR A 257 4.22 -1.48 26.05
C THR A 257 3.56 -2.68 26.72
N TRP A 258 2.30 -2.97 26.39
CA TRP A 258 1.59 -4.17 26.82
C TRP A 258 1.80 -5.37 25.89
N GLY A 259 2.73 -5.28 24.93
CA GLY A 259 3.04 -6.35 23.97
C GLY A 259 2.09 -6.43 22.77
N TRP A 260 1.23 -5.44 22.57
CA TRP A 260 0.34 -5.38 21.41
C TRP A 260 1.07 -4.78 20.23
N HIS A 261 1.74 -5.64 19.48
CA HIS A 261 2.28 -5.30 18.18
C HIS A 261 1.21 -5.51 17.13
N TRP A 262 0.69 -4.43 16.58
CA TRP A 262 -0.37 -4.45 15.59
C TRP A 262 0.10 -3.97 14.22
N GLN A 263 1.40 -3.74 14.02
CA GLN A 263 2.02 -3.44 12.71
C GLN A 263 3.19 -4.41 12.48
N ASN A 264 3.26 -4.97 11.28
CA ASN A 264 4.40 -5.74 10.80
C ASN A 264 5.07 -5.00 9.64
N ASP A 265 6.37 -5.24 9.44
CA ASP A 265 7.13 -4.54 8.42
C ASP A 265 7.01 -5.23 7.06
N TYR A 266 6.09 -4.72 6.25
CA TYR A 266 5.87 -5.17 4.87
C TYR A 266 6.46 -4.24 3.81
N SER A 267 6.99 -3.07 4.20
CA SER A 267 7.31 -1.99 3.26
C SER A 267 8.77 -1.56 3.27
N SER A 268 9.53 -1.85 4.34
CA SER A 268 10.94 -1.48 4.37
C SER A 268 11.74 -2.29 3.36
N PRO A 269 12.74 -1.69 2.68
CA PRO A 269 13.56 -2.40 1.70
C PRO A 269 14.17 -3.70 2.23
N LEU A 270 14.23 -4.73 1.38
CA LEU A 270 14.86 -6.00 1.73
C LEU A 270 16.38 -5.87 1.72
N ALA A 271 17.04 -6.40 2.76
CA ALA A 271 18.48 -6.58 2.72
C ALA A 271 18.84 -7.57 1.59
N MET A 272 19.99 -7.36 0.93
CA MET A 272 20.42 -8.17 -0.21
C MET A 272 20.41 -9.69 0.05
N GLY A 273 20.76 -10.11 1.27
CA GLY A 273 20.70 -11.53 1.66
C GLY A 273 19.28 -12.12 1.62
N TYR A 274 18.24 -11.34 1.91
CA TYR A 274 16.86 -11.77 1.80
C TYR A 274 16.40 -11.82 0.36
N VAL A 275 16.74 -10.81 -0.45
CA VAL A 275 16.43 -10.81 -1.89
C VAL A 275 16.99 -12.07 -2.57
N PHE A 276 18.25 -12.42 -2.29
CA PHE A 276 18.87 -13.62 -2.83
C PHE A 276 18.14 -14.91 -2.43
N LYS A 277 17.74 -15.02 -1.15
CA LYS A 277 16.95 -16.16 -0.67
C LYS A 277 15.61 -16.27 -1.41
N LEU A 278 14.90 -15.15 -1.58
CA LEU A 278 13.61 -15.12 -2.28
C LEU A 278 13.73 -15.54 -3.75
N LYS A 279 14.78 -15.06 -4.45
CA LYS A 279 15.07 -15.48 -5.83
C LYS A 279 15.34 -16.99 -5.96
N GLN A 280 15.97 -17.58 -4.96
CA GLN A 280 16.23 -19.02 -4.94
C GLN A 280 15.00 -19.84 -4.58
N SER A 281 14.11 -19.32 -3.72
CA SER A 281 12.96 -20.06 -3.20
C SER A 281 11.71 -19.96 -4.06
N SER A 282 11.56 -18.89 -4.85
CA SER A 282 10.35 -18.65 -5.67
C SER A 282 10.71 -18.29 -7.10
N ALA A 283 10.33 -19.17 -8.04
CA ALA A 283 10.45 -18.89 -9.47
C ALA A 283 9.62 -17.67 -9.88
N LEU A 284 8.43 -17.52 -9.27
CA LEU A 284 7.54 -16.37 -9.48
C LEU A 284 8.25 -15.06 -9.06
N TYR A 285 8.93 -15.07 -7.91
CA TYR A 285 9.66 -13.89 -7.41
C TYR A 285 10.88 -13.57 -8.28
N ARG A 286 11.61 -14.59 -8.71
CA ARG A 286 12.77 -14.41 -9.59
C ARG A 286 12.38 -13.72 -10.90
N THR A 287 11.33 -14.18 -11.59
CA THR A 287 10.90 -13.55 -12.84
C THR A 287 10.40 -12.13 -12.63
N TRP A 288 9.79 -11.86 -11.46
CA TRP A 288 9.31 -10.54 -11.08
C TRP A 288 10.45 -9.54 -10.87
N ASP A 289 11.42 -9.92 -10.04
CA ASP A 289 12.55 -9.06 -9.71
C ASP A 289 13.49 -8.85 -10.91
N GLU A 290 13.67 -9.88 -11.75
CA GLU A 290 14.49 -9.80 -12.96
C GLU A 290 13.77 -9.13 -14.14
N GLY A 291 12.46 -8.92 -14.04
CA GLY A 291 11.65 -8.32 -15.11
C GLY A 291 11.60 -9.16 -16.38
N THR A 292 11.71 -10.48 -16.26
CA THR A 292 11.73 -11.42 -17.38
C THR A 292 10.37 -12.05 -17.64
N GLU A 293 9.31 -11.48 -17.07
CA GLU A 293 7.96 -12.00 -17.25
C GLU A 293 7.48 -11.84 -18.70
N LYS A 294 6.47 -12.61 -19.08
CA LYS A 294 5.86 -12.51 -20.40
C LYS A 294 4.34 -12.59 -20.30
N LEU A 295 3.69 -11.45 -20.46
CA LEU A 295 2.27 -11.28 -20.70
C LEU A 295 1.91 -11.42 -22.18
N GLY A 296 2.86 -11.23 -23.10
CA GLY A 296 2.58 -11.28 -24.54
C GLY A 296 1.83 -10.03 -24.99
N VAL A 297 2.35 -8.87 -24.58
CA VAL A 297 1.84 -7.53 -24.90
C VAL A 297 2.84 -6.71 -25.72
N ASP A 298 3.89 -7.36 -26.23
CA ASP A 298 4.92 -6.74 -27.04
C ASP A 298 4.40 -6.10 -28.35
N ILE A 299 5.09 -5.05 -28.77
CA ILE A 299 4.89 -4.38 -30.06
C ILE A 299 6.02 -4.82 -31.01
N SER A 300 5.65 -5.20 -32.24
CA SER A 300 6.60 -5.28 -33.34
C SER A 300 6.87 -3.89 -33.91
N PHE A 301 8.13 -3.50 -34.10
CA PHE A 301 8.42 -2.23 -34.75
C PHE A 301 7.98 -2.26 -36.21
N LEU A 302 8.23 -3.39 -36.90
CA LEU A 302 7.88 -3.58 -38.30
C LEU A 302 6.36 -3.56 -38.52
N GLU A 303 5.59 -4.35 -37.75
CA GLU A 303 4.12 -4.34 -37.88
C GLU A 303 3.54 -2.98 -37.53
N PHE A 304 4.12 -2.29 -36.54
CA PHE A 304 3.67 -0.96 -36.13
C PHE A 304 3.90 0.08 -37.23
N LYS A 305 5.08 0.09 -37.85
CA LYS A 305 5.41 1.00 -38.96
C LYS A 305 4.47 0.76 -40.15
N ASP A 306 4.26 -0.51 -40.51
CA ASP A 306 3.32 -0.90 -41.55
C ASP A 306 1.88 -0.46 -41.23
N TYR A 307 1.47 -0.61 -39.97
CA TYR A 307 0.14 -0.22 -39.52
C TYR A 307 -0.06 1.29 -39.61
N ILE A 308 0.88 2.10 -39.14
CA ILE A 308 0.81 3.56 -39.22
C ILE A 308 0.80 4.06 -40.66
N GLN A 309 1.54 3.41 -41.57
CA GLN A 309 1.51 3.79 -42.97
C GLN A 309 0.14 3.52 -43.64
N LYS A 310 -0.55 2.46 -43.22
CA LYS A 310 -1.83 2.03 -43.80
C LYS A 310 -3.05 2.68 -43.15
N ASN A 311 -2.95 3.11 -41.90
CA ASN A 311 -4.07 3.59 -41.10
C ASN A 311 -3.97 5.08 -40.78
N THR A 312 -5.12 5.72 -40.52
CA THR A 312 -5.16 7.14 -40.14
C THR A 312 -4.48 7.38 -38.79
N ALA A 313 -4.07 8.63 -38.53
CA ALA A 313 -3.35 9.05 -37.33
C ALA A 313 -4.05 8.77 -35.98
N PHE A 314 -5.31 8.31 -35.98
CA PHE A 314 -6.13 8.05 -34.78
C PHE A 314 -6.38 6.56 -34.51
N ALA A 315 -5.82 5.65 -35.30
CA ALA A 315 -6.04 4.21 -35.13
C ALA A 315 -5.13 3.63 -34.02
N VAL A 316 -5.71 2.83 -33.13
CA VAL A 316 -5.03 2.23 -31.96
C VAL A 316 -4.32 0.94 -32.38
N PHE A 317 -2.99 0.87 -32.24
CA PHE A 317 -2.24 -0.34 -32.58
C PHE A 317 -2.20 -1.31 -31.41
N LYS A 318 -2.89 -2.45 -31.57
CA LYS A 318 -2.93 -3.57 -30.60
C LYS A 318 -3.15 -3.08 -29.16
N PRO A 319 -4.35 -2.60 -28.82
CA PRO A 319 -4.63 -2.21 -27.44
C PRO A 319 -4.49 -3.42 -26.50
N MET A 320 -4.05 -3.18 -25.27
CA MET A 320 -3.94 -4.23 -24.26
C MET A 320 -5.32 -4.47 -23.63
N PRO A 321 -5.90 -5.69 -23.77
CA PRO A 321 -7.23 -5.97 -23.28
C PRO A 321 -7.25 -6.12 -21.75
N VAL A 322 -8.10 -5.35 -21.08
CA VAL A 322 -8.40 -5.41 -19.66
C VAL A 322 -9.83 -5.93 -19.51
N PHE A 323 -10.00 -7.02 -18.78
CA PHE A 323 -11.31 -7.60 -18.55
C PHE A 323 -11.93 -7.06 -17.26
N MET A 324 -13.06 -6.35 -17.38
CA MET A 324 -13.83 -5.85 -16.24
C MET A 324 -14.99 -6.80 -15.94
N PHE A 325 -14.79 -7.70 -14.99
CA PHE A 325 -15.85 -8.56 -14.47
C PHE A 325 -16.70 -7.82 -13.43
N GLY A 326 -18.02 -8.01 -13.49
CA GLY A 326 -18.92 -7.60 -12.42
C GLY A 326 -20.36 -7.96 -12.74
N ASN A 327 -21.14 -8.29 -11.72
CA ASN A 327 -22.55 -8.62 -11.87
C ASN A 327 -23.35 -7.43 -12.45
N SER A 328 -24.59 -7.70 -12.86
CA SER A 328 -25.52 -6.62 -13.19
C SER A 328 -25.65 -5.68 -11.98
N ASN A 329 -25.69 -4.37 -12.22
CA ASN A 329 -25.70 -3.33 -11.19
C ASN A 329 -24.45 -3.19 -10.29
N SER A 330 -23.33 -3.86 -10.59
CA SER A 330 -22.08 -3.68 -9.82
C SER A 330 -21.40 -2.31 -10.00
N GLY A 331 -21.95 -1.44 -10.87
CA GLY A 331 -21.48 -0.06 -11.05
C GLY A 331 -20.43 0.15 -12.15
N LYS A 332 -20.13 -0.85 -13.00
CA LYS A 332 -19.11 -0.75 -14.07
C LYS A 332 -19.31 0.47 -15.00
N THR A 333 -20.51 0.64 -15.53
CA THR A 333 -20.84 1.74 -16.46
C THR A 333 -20.76 3.11 -15.78
N SER A 334 -21.20 3.20 -14.52
CA SER A 334 -21.06 4.42 -13.71
C SER A 334 -19.59 4.72 -13.43
N TYR A 335 -18.80 3.69 -13.11
CA TYR A 335 -17.36 3.79 -12.90
C TYR A 335 -16.64 4.32 -14.15
N LEU A 336 -16.92 3.76 -15.33
CA LEU A 336 -16.34 4.25 -16.60
C LEU A 336 -16.71 5.71 -16.88
N THR A 337 -17.97 6.09 -16.63
CA THR A 337 -18.44 7.48 -16.82
C THR A 337 -17.73 8.44 -15.85
N ALA A 338 -17.59 8.05 -14.58
CA ALA A 338 -16.88 8.81 -13.56
C ALA A 338 -15.38 8.93 -13.85
N PHE A 339 -14.74 7.86 -14.36
CA PHE A 339 -13.37 7.90 -14.84
C PHE A 339 -13.18 8.91 -15.97
N CYS A 340 -14.09 8.92 -16.96
CA CYS A 340 -14.07 9.90 -18.04
C CYS A 340 -14.17 11.34 -17.51
N TYR A 341 -15.05 11.57 -16.52
CA TYR A 341 -15.17 12.86 -15.85
C TYR A 341 -13.86 13.28 -15.17
N ASP A 342 -13.24 12.39 -14.38
CA ASP A 342 -11.97 12.69 -13.69
C ASP A 342 -10.84 13.05 -14.68
N VAL A 343 -10.74 12.32 -15.80
CA VAL A 343 -9.75 12.58 -16.85
C VAL A 343 -10.04 13.90 -17.58
N SER A 344 -11.29 14.14 -17.98
CA SER A 344 -11.66 15.29 -18.82
C SER A 344 -11.83 16.61 -18.06
N GLU A 345 -12.42 16.59 -16.88
CA GLU A 345 -12.87 17.81 -16.16
C GLU A 345 -11.97 18.15 -14.96
N ARG A 346 -11.41 17.16 -14.27
CA ARG A 346 -10.50 17.39 -13.13
C ARG A 346 -9.03 17.44 -13.50
N GLY A 347 -8.70 17.22 -14.78
CA GLY A 347 -7.33 17.26 -15.27
C GLY A 347 -6.45 16.15 -14.68
N SER A 348 -7.05 15.02 -14.31
CA SER A 348 -6.31 13.84 -13.84
C SER A 348 -5.51 13.22 -14.99
N SER A 349 -4.24 13.63 -15.13
CA SER A 349 -3.14 12.94 -15.85
C SER A 349 -3.22 12.83 -17.39
N ASP A 350 -2.08 12.45 -17.97
CA ASP A 350 -1.75 12.27 -19.40
C ASP A 350 -2.60 11.22 -20.16
N VAL A 351 -3.83 10.94 -19.73
CA VAL A 351 -4.68 9.91 -20.33
C VAL A 351 -5.55 10.50 -21.44
N ILE A 352 -5.45 9.91 -22.61
CA ILE A 352 -6.27 10.19 -23.78
C ILE A 352 -7.43 9.19 -23.83
N LEU A 353 -8.66 9.70 -23.86
CA LEU A 353 -9.86 8.89 -24.05
C LEU A 353 -10.03 8.54 -25.54
N GLY A 354 -10.33 7.27 -25.83
CA GLY A 354 -10.71 6.82 -27.17
C GLY A 354 -12.03 7.45 -27.62
N ARG A 355 -12.27 7.48 -28.94
CA ARG A 355 -13.46 8.10 -29.53
C ARG A 355 -14.75 7.46 -29.04
N GLU A 356 -14.74 6.15 -28.87
CA GLU A 356 -15.88 5.34 -28.41
C GLU A 356 -16.25 5.68 -26.97
N LEU A 357 -15.23 5.80 -26.11
CA LEU A 357 -15.40 6.10 -24.69
C LEU A 357 -15.83 7.56 -24.47
N LEU A 358 -15.24 8.49 -25.23
CA LEU A 358 -15.65 9.91 -25.20
C LEU A 358 -17.09 10.10 -25.69
N ALA A 359 -17.48 9.41 -26.77
CA ALA A 359 -18.85 9.43 -27.26
C ALA A 359 -19.84 8.86 -26.23
N GLN A 360 -19.47 7.75 -25.58
CA GLN A 360 -20.27 7.18 -24.49
C GLN A 360 -20.40 8.16 -23.32
N TYR A 361 -19.31 8.81 -22.91
CA TYR A 361 -19.34 9.82 -21.84
C TYR A 361 -20.28 10.97 -22.20
N ASN A 362 -20.20 11.52 -23.40
CA ASN A 362 -21.08 12.62 -23.83
C ASN A 362 -22.57 12.24 -23.82
N ILE A 363 -22.90 10.96 -24.05
CA ILE A 363 -24.28 10.46 -23.98
C ILE A 363 -24.70 10.21 -22.53
N ALA A 364 -23.82 9.62 -21.72
CA ALA A 364 -24.14 9.14 -20.38
C ALA A 364 -23.98 10.21 -19.29
N ALA A 365 -23.18 11.26 -19.51
CA ALA A 365 -22.79 12.22 -18.47
C ALA A 365 -23.99 12.92 -17.82
N ASP A 366 -24.98 13.36 -18.60
CA ASP A 366 -26.16 14.04 -18.04
C ASP A 366 -27.04 13.09 -17.23
N VAL A 367 -27.21 11.86 -17.71
CA VAL A 367 -27.98 10.81 -17.02
C VAL A 367 -27.25 10.37 -15.74
N TRP A 368 -25.92 10.28 -15.79
CA TRP A 368 -25.07 9.98 -14.65
C TRP A 368 -25.11 11.08 -13.60
N LYS A 369 -25.06 12.36 -13.99
CA LYS A 369 -25.25 13.51 -13.10
C LYS A 369 -26.62 13.52 -12.41
N GLN A 370 -27.63 12.93 -13.04
CA GLN A 370 -28.96 12.72 -12.46
C GLN A 370 -29.08 11.46 -11.59
N GLY A 371 -28.01 10.64 -11.49
CA GLY A 371 -27.98 9.41 -10.68
C GLY A 371 -28.64 8.20 -11.32
N ASN A 372 -29.02 8.25 -12.60
CA ASN A 372 -29.87 7.23 -13.25
C ASN A 372 -29.13 6.40 -14.31
N VAL A 373 -27.94 5.87 -14.01
CA VAL A 373 -27.20 5.03 -14.99
C VAL A 373 -27.78 3.62 -15.02
N SER A 374 -28.51 3.31 -16.08
CA SER A 374 -29.00 1.95 -16.35
C SER A 374 -27.84 1.00 -16.72
N PRO A 375 -27.95 -0.31 -16.41
CA PRO A 375 -27.03 -1.32 -16.89
C PRO A 375 -26.94 -1.32 -18.42
N THR A 376 -25.77 -1.68 -18.95
CA THR A 376 -25.57 -1.86 -20.38
C THR A 376 -26.47 -2.98 -20.90
N VAL A 377 -27.42 -2.63 -21.78
CA VAL A 377 -28.34 -3.57 -22.45
C VAL A 377 -27.85 -3.82 -23.87
N GLY A 378 -27.77 -5.08 -24.28
CA GLY A 378 -27.38 -5.49 -25.63
C GLY A 378 -25.97 -6.08 -25.71
N SER A 379 -25.36 -6.03 -26.89
CA SER A 379 -24.02 -6.57 -27.16
C SER A 379 -22.93 -5.82 -26.35
N PRO A 380 -21.86 -6.51 -25.93
CA PRO A 380 -20.72 -5.87 -25.27
C PRO A 380 -20.19 -4.68 -26.06
N ARG A 381 -19.82 -3.60 -25.36
CA ARG A 381 -19.20 -2.42 -25.95
C ARG A 381 -17.73 -2.38 -25.57
N SER A 382 -16.86 -2.22 -26.56
CA SER A 382 -15.43 -2.02 -26.38
C SER A 382 -15.10 -0.53 -26.27
N TYR A 383 -14.22 -0.19 -25.34
CA TYR A 383 -13.77 1.16 -25.07
C TYR A 383 -12.25 1.20 -25.01
N THR A 384 -11.66 2.20 -25.68
CA THR A 384 -10.21 2.41 -25.67
C THR A 384 -9.82 3.67 -24.89
N PHE A 385 -8.65 3.62 -24.26
CA PHE A 385 -8.03 4.74 -23.53
C PHE A 385 -6.53 4.47 -23.38
N GLY A 386 -5.72 5.46 -23.04
CA GLY A 386 -4.29 5.26 -22.83
C GLY A 386 -3.49 6.55 -22.71
N LYS A 387 -2.22 6.47 -22.29
CA LYS A 387 -1.32 7.64 -22.25
C LYS A 387 -0.96 8.12 -23.66
N ASP A 388 -0.70 7.14 -24.53
CA ASP A 388 -0.58 7.32 -25.96
C ASP A 388 -1.39 6.21 -26.63
N LEU A 389 -2.51 6.56 -27.26
CA LEU A 389 -3.37 5.59 -27.92
C LEU A 389 -2.68 4.80 -29.05
N LYS A 390 -1.55 5.26 -29.59
CA LYS A 390 -0.80 4.53 -30.63
C LYS A 390 0.09 3.44 -30.04
N HIS A 391 0.74 3.72 -28.90
CA HIS A 391 1.77 2.86 -28.33
C HIS A 391 1.35 2.17 -27.02
N LEU A 392 0.48 2.81 -26.26
CA LEU A 392 0.08 2.44 -24.91
C LEU A 392 -1.45 2.53 -24.77
N GLY A 393 -2.15 1.98 -25.77
CA GLY A 393 -3.60 1.84 -25.76
C GLY A 393 -4.04 0.64 -24.94
N PHE A 394 -5.18 0.80 -24.27
CA PHE A 394 -5.88 -0.21 -23.49
C PHE A 394 -7.28 -0.38 -24.07
N GLU A 395 -7.83 -1.59 -23.97
CA GLU A 395 -9.18 -1.92 -24.39
C GLU A 395 -9.92 -2.55 -23.22
N THR A 396 -11.13 -2.07 -22.92
CA THR A 396 -12.00 -2.69 -21.93
C THR A 396 -13.39 -2.92 -22.50
N PHE A 397 -14.10 -3.90 -21.94
CA PHE A 397 -15.44 -4.30 -22.37
C PHE A 397 -16.45 -4.01 -21.27
N ASP A 398 -17.50 -3.27 -21.61
CA ASP A 398 -18.69 -3.16 -20.76
C ASP A 398 -19.82 -4.04 -21.28
N TYR A 399 -20.40 -4.84 -20.39
CA TYR A 399 -21.47 -5.78 -20.67
C TYR A 399 -22.43 -5.86 -19.48
N GLY A 400 -23.67 -6.28 -19.75
CA GLY A 400 -24.76 -6.24 -18.76
C GLY A 400 -24.56 -7.07 -17.49
N GLY A 401 -23.56 -7.97 -17.46
CA GLY A 401 -23.27 -8.86 -16.32
C GLY A 401 -24.31 -9.98 -16.18
N LYS A 402 -23.85 -11.24 -16.08
CA LYS A 402 -24.69 -12.39 -15.72
C LYS A 402 -23.95 -13.22 -14.68
N GLU A 403 -24.65 -13.65 -13.63
CA GLU A 403 -24.15 -14.62 -12.64
C GLU A 403 -24.17 -16.05 -13.19
N VAL A 404 -23.45 -16.27 -14.29
CA VAL A 404 -23.35 -17.58 -14.93
C VAL A 404 -21.88 -17.91 -15.18
N GLU A 405 -21.57 -19.20 -15.32
CA GLU A 405 -20.21 -19.64 -15.57
C GLU A 405 -19.66 -19.06 -16.90
N PRO A 406 -18.35 -18.77 -16.99
CA PRO A 406 -17.67 -18.39 -18.23
C PRO A 406 -17.99 -19.25 -19.45
N SER A 407 -18.24 -20.55 -19.27
CA SER A 407 -18.63 -21.49 -20.34
C SER A 407 -20.00 -21.18 -20.95
N GLU A 408 -20.87 -20.52 -20.19
CA GLU A 408 -22.23 -20.12 -20.58
C GLU A 408 -22.28 -18.66 -21.10
N TRP A 409 -21.15 -17.96 -21.07
CA TRP A 409 -21.06 -16.62 -21.65
C TRP A 409 -21.15 -16.64 -23.16
N GLU A 410 -21.58 -15.51 -23.73
CA GLU A 410 -21.55 -15.29 -25.17
C GLU A 410 -20.10 -15.45 -25.69
N PRO A 411 -19.89 -16.03 -26.90
CA PRO A 411 -18.55 -16.33 -27.41
C PRO A 411 -17.59 -15.13 -27.40
N GLN A 412 -18.08 -13.92 -27.67
CA GLN A 412 -17.29 -12.69 -27.62
C GLN A 412 -16.73 -12.41 -26.22
N LEU A 413 -17.52 -12.66 -25.17
CA LEU A 413 -17.09 -12.46 -23.79
C LEU A 413 -16.10 -13.55 -23.36
N GLN A 414 -16.30 -14.79 -23.83
CA GLN A 414 -15.33 -15.87 -23.65
C GLN A 414 -14.00 -15.55 -24.33
N GLU A 415 -14.02 -15.02 -25.54
CA GLU A 415 -12.81 -14.60 -26.25
C GLU A 415 -12.12 -13.44 -25.50
N SER A 416 -12.90 -12.47 -25.04
CA SER A 416 -12.39 -11.30 -24.28
C SER A 416 -11.64 -11.72 -23.01
N ILE A 417 -12.19 -12.65 -22.22
CA ILE A 417 -11.47 -13.16 -21.04
C ILE A 417 -10.22 -13.96 -21.46
N GLY A 418 -10.30 -14.78 -22.51
CA GLY A 418 -9.13 -15.53 -22.98
C GLY A 418 -7.96 -14.64 -23.40
N ASN A 419 -8.27 -13.50 -24.02
CA ASN A 419 -7.29 -12.54 -24.52
C ASN A 419 -6.83 -11.53 -23.46
N ALA A 420 -7.53 -11.43 -22.33
CA ALA A 420 -7.26 -10.43 -21.29
C ALA A 420 -5.82 -10.50 -20.77
N ARG A 421 -5.24 -9.33 -20.55
CA ARG A 421 -3.89 -9.11 -20.01
C ARG A 421 -3.88 -8.36 -18.68
N GLY A 422 -5.02 -7.79 -18.29
CA GLY A 422 -5.32 -7.33 -16.95
C GLY A 422 -6.73 -7.73 -16.55
N LEU A 423 -6.96 -7.99 -15.26
CA LEU A 423 -8.26 -8.42 -14.74
C LEU A 423 -8.73 -7.46 -13.65
N MET A 424 -10.00 -7.04 -13.73
CA MET A 424 -10.64 -6.21 -12.73
C MET A 424 -11.96 -6.84 -12.29
N PHE A 425 -12.15 -7.02 -10.99
CA PHE A 425 -13.35 -7.64 -10.41
C PHE A 425 -14.12 -6.58 -9.60
N PHE A 426 -15.30 -6.21 -10.08
CA PHE A 426 -16.16 -5.21 -9.46
C PHE A 426 -17.17 -5.85 -8.50
N LEU A 427 -17.15 -5.41 -7.25
CA LEU A 427 -17.99 -5.89 -6.15
C LEU A 427 -18.93 -4.79 -5.68
N ASP A 428 -20.22 -5.09 -5.57
CA ASP A 428 -21.24 -4.14 -5.14
C ASP A 428 -21.26 -3.96 -3.61
N ASP A 429 -21.80 -2.84 -3.10
CA ASP A 429 -21.95 -2.60 -1.66
C ASP A 429 -22.77 -3.69 -0.97
N GLU A 430 -23.81 -4.19 -1.64
CA GLU A 430 -24.59 -5.33 -1.16
C GLU A 430 -23.73 -6.59 -0.99
N ASP A 431 -22.72 -6.80 -1.84
CA ASP A 431 -21.88 -7.99 -1.81
C ASP A 431 -20.87 -7.95 -0.66
N TYR A 432 -20.11 -6.85 -0.51
CA TYR A 432 -19.01 -6.81 0.46
C TYR A 432 -19.39 -6.27 1.85
N TYR A 433 -20.52 -5.58 1.98
CA TYR A 433 -20.94 -4.96 3.24
C TYR A 433 -22.22 -5.57 3.83
N ARG A 434 -23.29 -5.75 3.03
CA ARG A 434 -24.62 -6.11 3.58
C ARG A 434 -24.90 -7.61 3.63
N ARG A 435 -24.31 -8.41 2.74
CA ARG A 435 -24.66 -9.84 2.56
C ARG A 435 -23.41 -10.74 2.42
N PRO A 436 -22.78 -11.14 3.53
CA PRO A 436 -21.59 -12.00 3.51
C PRO A 436 -21.79 -13.33 2.75
N GLU A 437 -22.99 -13.87 2.73
CA GLU A 437 -23.35 -15.07 1.97
C GLU A 437 -23.24 -14.87 0.45
N ARG A 438 -23.58 -13.68 -0.06
CA ARG A 438 -23.38 -13.33 -1.47
C ARG A 438 -21.90 -13.19 -1.78
N LEU A 439 -21.13 -12.58 -0.89
CA LEU A 439 -19.68 -12.46 -1.03
C LEU A 439 -19.00 -13.82 -1.21
N ARG A 440 -19.43 -14.82 -0.42
CA ARG A 440 -18.92 -16.19 -0.50
C ARG A 440 -19.27 -16.88 -1.83
N LYS A 441 -20.50 -16.69 -2.33
CA LYS A 441 -20.90 -17.21 -3.65
C LYS A 441 -20.05 -16.55 -4.75
N LEU A 442 -19.91 -15.23 -4.69
CA LEU A 442 -19.18 -14.45 -5.67
C LEU A 442 -17.68 -14.75 -5.66
N SER A 443 -17.09 -15.01 -4.50
CA SER A 443 -15.70 -15.45 -4.43
C SER A 443 -15.48 -16.80 -5.12
N GLY A 444 -16.48 -17.70 -5.13
CA GLY A 444 -16.45 -18.95 -5.89
C GLY A 444 -16.47 -18.70 -7.40
N VAL A 445 -17.33 -17.77 -7.85
CA VAL A 445 -17.42 -17.36 -9.26
C VAL A 445 -16.11 -16.72 -9.72
N ILE A 446 -15.54 -15.80 -8.94
CA ILE A 446 -14.25 -15.15 -9.25
C ILE A 446 -13.12 -16.19 -9.32
N ALA A 447 -13.06 -17.12 -8.37
CA ALA A 447 -12.07 -18.19 -8.39
C ALA A 447 -12.18 -19.07 -9.65
N TYR A 448 -13.41 -19.39 -10.08
CA TYR A 448 -13.64 -20.12 -11.32
C TYR A 448 -13.20 -19.32 -12.56
N ILE A 449 -13.52 -18.02 -12.61
CA ILE A 449 -13.09 -17.12 -13.69
C ILE A 449 -11.56 -17.07 -13.78
N LEU A 450 -10.88 -16.94 -12.64
CA LEU A 450 -9.42 -17.00 -12.57
C LEU A 450 -8.88 -18.34 -13.08
N ALA A 451 -9.46 -19.46 -12.65
CA ALA A 451 -9.05 -20.78 -13.12
C ALA A 451 -9.24 -20.95 -14.64
N ALA A 452 -10.36 -20.47 -15.20
CA ALA A 452 -10.63 -20.49 -16.63
C ALA A 452 -9.64 -19.62 -17.41
N TRP A 453 -9.29 -18.45 -16.89
CA TRP A 453 -8.27 -17.57 -17.48
C TRP A 453 -6.90 -18.24 -17.45
N MET A 454 -6.49 -18.82 -16.32
CA MET A 454 -5.21 -19.52 -16.14
C MET A 454 -5.09 -20.72 -17.07
N ALA A 455 -6.18 -21.49 -17.28
CA ALA A 455 -6.18 -22.62 -18.19
C ALA A 455 -5.90 -22.19 -19.65
N ARG A 456 -6.39 -21.02 -20.07
CA ARG A 456 -6.17 -20.47 -21.41
C ARG A 456 -4.80 -19.77 -21.54
N ASN A 457 -4.26 -19.26 -20.43
CA ASN A 457 -3.02 -18.51 -20.38
C ASN A 457 -1.96 -19.23 -19.51
N ALA A 458 -1.81 -20.54 -19.69
CA ALA A 458 -0.99 -21.40 -18.80
C ALA A 458 0.51 -21.04 -18.73
N SER A 459 1.01 -20.25 -19.69
CA SER A 459 2.39 -19.76 -19.72
C SER A 459 2.56 -18.32 -19.22
N THR A 460 1.45 -17.67 -18.88
CA THR A 460 1.41 -16.27 -18.46
C THR A 460 1.38 -16.18 -16.94
N ILE A 461 2.27 -15.37 -16.39
CA ILE A 461 2.35 -15.03 -14.96
C ILE A 461 2.44 -13.52 -14.81
N HIS A 462 2.24 -13.02 -13.60
CA HIS A 462 2.30 -11.61 -13.24
C HIS A 462 1.23 -10.72 -13.89
N VAL A 463 0.11 -11.33 -14.28
CA VAL A 463 -1.07 -10.57 -14.72
C VAL A 463 -1.53 -9.63 -13.60
N PRO A 464 -1.75 -8.33 -13.87
CA PRO A 464 -2.31 -7.43 -12.89
C PRO A 464 -3.78 -7.75 -12.60
N ILE A 465 -4.10 -7.84 -11.31
CA ILE A 465 -5.44 -8.18 -10.80
C ILE A 465 -5.92 -7.10 -9.81
N ALA A 466 -7.01 -6.40 -10.16
CA ALA A 466 -7.66 -5.45 -9.28
C ALA A 466 -8.99 -6.02 -8.74
N ILE A 467 -9.21 -5.88 -7.43
CA ILE A 467 -10.52 -6.09 -6.81
C ILE A 467 -11.08 -4.71 -6.47
N VAL A 468 -12.19 -4.32 -7.06
CA VAL A 468 -12.77 -2.96 -6.95
C VAL A 468 -14.10 -3.04 -6.20
N LEU A 469 -14.10 -2.56 -4.96
CA LEU A 469 -15.27 -2.35 -4.13
C LEU A 469 -15.94 -1.03 -4.58
N THR A 470 -17.13 -1.11 -5.18
CA THR A 470 -17.86 0.05 -5.69
C THR A 470 -18.88 0.58 -4.68
N LYS A 471 -19.48 1.74 -4.99
CA LYS A 471 -20.54 2.38 -4.22
C LYS A 471 -20.15 2.64 -2.75
N ALA A 472 -18.89 2.99 -2.51
CA ALA A 472 -18.39 3.29 -1.17
C ALA A 472 -19.15 4.47 -0.52
N ASP A 473 -19.71 5.37 -1.32
CA ASP A 473 -20.61 6.45 -0.88
C ASP A 473 -21.87 5.92 -0.17
N LEU A 474 -22.44 4.79 -0.59
CA LEU A 474 -23.61 4.19 0.06
C LEU A 474 -23.27 3.53 1.40
N VAL A 475 -22.00 3.13 1.58
CA VAL A 475 -21.52 2.48 2.80
C VAL A 475 -21.06 3.52 3.83
N PHE A 476 -20.23 4.47 3.40
CA PHE A 476 -19.60 5.44 4.31
C PHE A 476 -20.36 6.76 4.40
N GLY A 477 -21.21 7.10 3.42
CA GLY A 477 -21.93 8.37 3.40
C GLY A 477 -20.97 9.57 3.43
N GLU A 478 -21.17 10.48 4.37
CA GLU A 478 -20.28 11.64 4.57
C GLU A 478 -18.93 11.27 5.17
N SER A 479 -18.82 10.13 5.86
CA SER A 479 -17.58 9.64 6.47
C SER A 479 -16.55 9.17 5.44
N LEU A 480 -16.92 9.11 4.15
CA LEU A 480 -15.96 8.80 3.08
C LEU A 480 -14.78 9.79 3.05
N LYS A 481 -15.02 11.03 3.48
CA LYS A 481 -13.97 12.07 3.62
C LYS A 481 -12.87 11.70 4.64
N ASP A 482 -13.18 10.82 5.59
CA ASP A 482 -12.26 10.38 6.63
C ASP A 482 -11.36 9.20 6.15
N ILE A 483 -11.65 8.65 4.97
CA ILE A 483 -10.85 7.60 4.34
C ILE A 483 -9.75 8.26 3.51
N SER A 484 -8.49 8.08 3.93
CA SER A 484 -7.35 8.80 3.39
C SER A 484 -6.88 8.33 2.01
N ARG A 485 -7.22 7.11 1.60
CA ARG A 485 -6.78 6.52 0.33
C ARG A 485 -7.78 5.48 -0.19
N SER A 486 -7.82 5.29 -1.51
CA SER A 486 -8.70 4.33 -2.16
C SER A 486 -8.13 2.92 -2.28
N TRP A 487 -6.83 2.70 -2.11
CA TRP A 487 -6.22 1.36 -2.13
C TRP A 487 -6.04 0.79 -0.71
N LEU A 488 -6.27 -0.50 -0.54
CA LEU A 488 -6.19 -1.15 0.78
C LEU A 488 -4.81 -1.77 1.06
N ILE A 489 -4.05 -2.13 0.01
CA ILE A 489 -2.65 -2.55 0.15
C ILE A 489 -1.77 -1.33 -0.14
N ASP A 490 -0.93 -0.91 0.81
CA ASP A 490 -0.02 0.23 0.60
C ASP A 490 0.87 0.00 -0.64
N SER A 491 1.03 1.02 -1.49
CA SER A 491 1.89 0.95 -2.68
C SER A 491 3.36 0.70 -2.36
N LYS A 492 3.78 0.97 -1.12
CA LYS A 492 5.12 0.65 -0.60
C LYS A 492 5.27 -0.79 -0.13
N THR A 493 4.18 -1.55 -0.03
CA THR A 493 4.19 -2.95 0.37
C THR A 493 4.99 -3.76 -0.63
N LEU A 494 5.89 -4.60 -0.15
CA LEU A 494 6.65 -5.54 -0.95
C LEU A 494 5.85 -6.85 -1.06
N PRO A 495 5.23 -7.16 -2.21
CA PRO A 495 4.38 -8.35 -2.35
C PRO A 495 5.12 -9.66 -2.04
N GLY A 496 6.43 -9.69 -2.29
CA GLY A 496 7.31 -10.80 -1.91
C GLY A 496 7.27 -11.15 -0.42
N LEU A 497 7.03 -10.19 0.49
CA LEU A 497 6.89 -10.43 1.94
C LEU A 497 5.51 -10.98 2.32
N ILE A 498 4.48 -10.70 1.53
CA ILE A 498 3.16 -11.31 1.72
C ILE A 498 3.24 -12.79 1.37
N GLU A 499 3.92 -13.14 0.28
CA GLU A 499 3.99 -14.54 -0.14
C GLU A 499 5.08 -15.35 0.52
N ASN A 500 6.19 -14.72 0.95
CA ASN A 500 7.33 -15.41 1.55
C ASN A 500 7.55 -14.94 2.99
N TYR A 501 7.73 -15.91 3.89
CA TYR A 501 7.90 -15.63 5.31
C TYR A 501 9.36 -15.28 5.65
N ILE A 502 9.56 -14.11 6.24
CA ILE A 502 10.85 -13.64 6.79
C ILE A 502 10.64 -13.35 8.27
N PRO A 503 10.90 -14.31 9.17
CA PRO A 503 10.50 -14.26 10.59
C PRO A 503 10.85 -12.95 11.30
N GLU A 504 12.02 -12.39 10.98
CA GLU A 504 12.55 -11.18 11.60
C GLU A 504 11.70 -9.93 11.36
N ARG A 505 10.76 -9.97 10.40
CA ARG A 505 9.87 -8.85 10.07
C ARG A 505 8.47 -8.93 10.69
N PHE A 506 8.14 -10.04 11.35
CA PHE A 506 6.81 -10.29 11.90
C PHE A 506 6.89 -10.42 13.43
N ALA A 507 6.08 -9.63 14.12
CA ALA A 507 5.86 -9.77 15.56
C ALA A 507 4.80 -10.83 15.90
N SER A 508 4.13 -11.41 14.88
CA SER A 508 3.05 -12.39 15.02
C SER A 508 3.57 -13.82 15.23
N SER A 509 2.73 -14.70 15.80
CA SER A 509 3.08 -16.11 15.97
C SER A 509 3.30 -16.80 14.61
N PRO A 510 4.21 -17.79 14.50
CA PRO A 510 4.46 -18.48 13.23
C PRO A 510 3.22 -19.16 12.64
N SER A 511 2.22 -19.54 13.45
CA SER A 511 0.96 -20.11 12.98
C SER A 511 0.07 -19.07 12.29
N ASP A 512 0.02 -17.86 12.85
CA ASP A 512 -0.87 -16.80 12.35
C ASP A 512 -0.39 -16.26 11.01
N VAL A 513 0.91 -16.33 10.71
CA VAL A 513 1.49 -15.82 9.46
C VAL A 513 2.14 -16.93 8.62
N LYS A 514 1.69 -18.18 8.77
CA LYS A 514 2.28 -19.34 8.06
C LYS A 514 2.00 -19.35 6.56
N THR A 515 0.80 -18.94 6.16
CA THR A 515 0.35 -18.95 4.76
C THR A 515 0.44 -17.55 4.14
N ALA A 516 0.57 -17.47 2.81
CA ALA A 516 0.53 -16.19 2.09
C ALA A 516 -0.77 -15.44 2.34
N TYR A 517 -1.88 -16.18 2.39
CA TYR A 517 -3.19 -15.62 2.74
C TYR A 517 -3.22 -14.98 4.12
N ASN A 518 -2.71 -15.67 5.15
CA ASN A 518 -2.74 -15.10 6.48
C ASN A 518 -1.77 -13.92 6.61
N ARG A 519 -0.67 -13.89 5.85
CA ARG A 519 0.21 -12.72 5.74
C ARG A 519 -0.47 -11.55 5.03
N LEU A 520 -1.30 -11.78 4.00
CA LEU A 520 -2.11 -10.73 3.40
C LEU A 520 -3.16 -10.20 4.39
N ARG A 521 -3.85 -11.12 5.09
CA ARG A 521 -4.81 -10.79 6.15
C ARG A 521 -4.15 -9.92 7.21
N ASP A 522 -2.99 -10.33 7.69
CA ASP A 522 -2.19 -9.59 8.66
C ASP A 522 -1.81 -8.21 8.09
N CYS A 523 -1.23 -8.14 6.88
CA CYS A 523 -0.87 -6.88 6.21
C CYS A 523 -2.05 -5.90 6.14
N LEU A 524 -3.24 -6.37 5.74
CA LEU A 524 -4.42 -5.53 5.57
C LEU A 524 -5.03 -5.09 6.89
N LEU A 525 -5.20 -6.01 7.85
CA LEU A 525 -5.80 -5.71 9.15
C LEU A 525 -4.87 -4.83 10.00
N ARG A 526 -3.55 -4.94 9.81
CA ARG A 526 -2.53 -4.21 10.57
C ARG A 526 -2.09 -2.89 9.93
N ASP A 527 -2.55 -2.59 8.73
CA ASP A 527 -2.30 -1.28 8.12
C ASP A 527 -3.06 -0.18 8.88
N LYS A 528 -2.34 0.82 9.36
CA LYS A 528 -2.91 1.96 10.09
C LYS A 528 -4.05 2.61 9.31
N MET A 529 -3.88 2.86 8.01
CA MET A 529 -4.88 3.56 7.20
C MET A 529 -6.19 2.76 7.03
N ASN A 530 -6.09 1.44 7.03
CA ASN A 530 -7.23 0.53 6.96
C ASN A 530 -8.06 0.49 8.27
N ASN A 531 -7.49 1.02 9.36
CA ASN A 531 -8.14 1.12 10.66
C ASN A 531 -8.70 2.53 10.94
N ALA A 532 -8.80 3.39 9.91
CA ALA A 532 -9.28 4.76 10.05
C ALA A 532 -10.74 4.89 10.48
N HIS A 533 -11.55 3.87 10.14
CA HIS A 533 -12.99 3.85 10.32
C HIS A 533 -13.48 2.44 10.71
N PRO A 534 -14.41 2.30 11.68
CA PRO A 534 -14.93 0.99 12.11
C PRO A 534 -15.52 0.16 10.96
N LEU A 535 -16.37 0.78 10.13
CA LEU A 535 -16.96 0.09 8.96
C LEU A 535 -15.90 -0.43 7.98
N LEU A 536 -14.77 0.26 7.81
CA LEU A 536 -13.70 -0.22 6.93
C LEU A 536 -13.04 -1.49 7.51
N GLN A 537 -12.84 -1.54 8.84
CA GLN A 537 -12.34 -2.74 9.51
C GLN A 537 -13.29 -3.93 9.32
N ASP A 538 -14.60 -3.70 9.40
CA ASP A 538 -15.61 -4.75 9.22
C ASP A 538 -15.71 -5.22 7.76
N ILE A 539 -15.62 -4.32 6.79
CA ILE A 539 -15.53 -4.68 5.37
C ILE A 539 -14.28 -5.50 5.07
N LEU A 540 -13.13 -5.06 5.56
CA LEU A 540 -11.87 -5.78 5.38
C LEU A 540 -11.94 -7.18 5.99
N GLN A 541 -12.51 -7.29 7.19
CA GLN A 541 -12.70 -8.56 7.87
C GLN A 541 -13.62 -9.48 7.07
N ASN A 542 -14.79 -8.98 6.65
CA ASN A 542 -15.74 -9.74 5.83
C ASN A 542 -15.12 -10.23 4.52
N LEU A 543 -14.35 -9.38 3.84
CA LEU A 543 -13.59 -9.75 2.65
C LEU A 543 -12.61 -10.88 2.97
N LEU A 544 -11.79 -10.71 4.01
CA LEU A 544 -10.76 -11.66 4.45
C LEU A 544 -11.31 -12.95 5.06
N ASP A 545 -12.58 -13.03 5.42
CA ASP A 545 -13.20 -14.28 5.87
C ASP A 545 -13.79 -15.08 4.70
N ASN A 546 -14.11 -14.43 3.58
CA ASN A 546 -14.83 -15.07 2.47
C ASN A 546 -14.02 -15.18 1.16
N PHE A 547 -12.87 -14.50 1.02
CA PHE A 547 -12.07 -14.43 -0.22
C PHE A 547 -10.81 -15.30 -0.25
N SER A 548 -10.59 -16.17 0.74
CA SER A 548 -9.41 -17.05 0.76
C SER A 548 -9.25 -17.88 -0.52
N GLN A 549 -10.35 -18.38 -1.09
CA GLN A 549 -10.37 -19.12 -2.35
C GLN A 549 -10.03 -18.28 -3.59
N VAL A 550 -10.13 -16.95 -3.52
CA VAL A 550 -9.76 -16.01 -4.59
C VAL A 550 -8.29 -15.64 -4.48
N PHE A 551 -7.80 -15.35 -3.28
CA PHE A 551 -6.41 -14.90 -3.11
C PHE A 551 -5.39 -16.03 -3.28
N ASN A 552 -5.73 -17.26 -2.90
CA ASN A 552 -4.84 -18.40 -3.09
C ASN A 552 -4.37 -18.59 -4.55
N PRO A 553 -5.26 -18.59 -5.57
CA PRO A 553 -4.81 -18.63 -6.97
C PRO A 553 -4.10 -17.35 -7.41
N ILE A 554 -4.46 -16.17 -6.86
CA ILE A 554 -3.76 -14.91 -7.15
C ILE A 554 -2.29 -14.98 -6.74
N PHE A 555 -1.97 -15.47 -5.53
CA PHE A 555 -0.58 -15.59 -5.07
C PHE A 555 0.26 -16.58 -5.89
N ASN A 556 -0.38 -17.55 -6.53
CA ASN A 556 0.33 -18.47 -7.43
C ASN A 556 0.58 -17.85 -8.81
N LEU A 557 -0.09 -16.74 -9.11
CA LEU A 557 -0.15 -16.17 -10.43
C LEU A 557 0.62 -14.86 -10.55
N THR A 558 0.60 -13.99 -9.54
CA THR A 558 1.07 -12.61 -9.67
C THR A 558 1.45 -11.95 -8.35
N TYR A 559 2.47 -11.07 -8.39
CA TYR A 559 2.72 -10.08 -7.33
C TYR A 559 1.97 -8.75 -7.55
N HIS A 560 1.29 -8.60 -8.69
CA HIS A 560 0.55 -7.39 -9.06
C HIS A 560 -0.93 -7.55 -8.72
N TYR A 561 -1.27 -7.45 -7.45
CA TYR A 561 -2.66 -7.44 -7.00
C TYR A 561 -2.94 -6.25 -6.09
N GLN A 562 -4.14 -5.68 -6.21
CA GLN A 562 -4.57 -4.55 -5.40
C GLN A 562 -6.08 -4.60 -5.14
N ILE A 563 -6.49 -4.06 -3.99
CA ILE A 563 -7.90 -3.92 -3.61
C ILE A 563 -8.19 -2.43 -3.52
N PHE A 564 -9.21 -1.99 -4.23
CA PHE A 564 -9.63 -0.60 -4.30
C PHE A 564 -11.03 -0.41 -3.75
N LEU A 565 -11.25 0.73 -3.11
CA LEU A 565 -12.54 1.24 -2.69
C LEU A 565 -12.86 2.47 -3.54
N THR A 566 -14.04 2.54 -4.14
CA THR A 566 -14.40 3.58 -5.10
C THR A 566 -15.85 4.05 -4.93
N ALA A 567 -16.09 5.32 -5.24
CA ALA A 567 -17.44 5.89 -5.33
C ALA A 567 -17.56 6.66 -6.65
N SER A 568 -18.41 6.16 -7.55
CA SER A 568 -18.61 6.71 -8.88
C SER A 568 -19.76 7.70 -8.96
N VAL A 569 -20.17 8.30 -7.84
CA VAL A 569 -21.22 9.33 -7.79
C VAL A 569 -20.74 10.61 -8.46
N PRO A 570 -21.60 11.33 -9.21
CA PRO A 570 -21.27 12.61 -9.79
C PRO A 570 -20.95 13.68 -8.72
N PRO A 571 -20.19 14.73 -9.07
CA PRO A 571 -19.96 15.87 -8.18
C PRO A 571 -21.31 16.53 -7.80
N ARG A 572 -21.50 16.84 -6.51
CA ARG A 572 -22.73 17.49 -6.02
C ARG A 572 -22.87 18.94 -6.49
N TYR A 573 -21.74 19.58 -6.80
CA TYR A 573 -21.64 20.95 -7.30
C TYR A 573 -20.32 21.12 -8.08
N PRO A 574 -20.15 22.17 -8.92
CA PRO A 574 -19.00 22.29 -9.83
C PRO A 574 -17.59 22.30 -9.21
N LYS A 575 -17.48 22.46 -7.88
CA LYS A 575 -16.22 22.48 -7.13
C LYS A 575 -16.12 21.37 -6.09
N ASP A 576 -16.95 20.32 -6.23
CA ASP A 576 -16.89 19.16 -5.33
C ASP A 576 -15.54 18.45 -5.51
N THR A 577 -14.72 18.47 -4.46
CA THR A 577 -13.39 17.84 -4.43
C THR A 577 -13.45 16.40 -3.96
N LEU A 578 -14.59 15.94 -3.43
CA LEU A 578 -14.76 14.58 -2.93
C LEU A 578 -15.24 13.65 -4.06
N TYR A 579 -16.27 14.04 -4.83
CA TYR A 579 -16.93 13.15 -5.80
C TYR A 579 -16.65 13.49 -7.27
N PRO A 580 -16.34 12.50 -8.13
CA PRO A 580 -16.20 11.07 -7.79
C PRO A 580 -14.94 10.78 -6.97
N TRP A 581 -14.95 9.72 -6.17
CA TRP A 581 -13.88 9.40 -5.23
C TRP A 581 -13.20 8.08 -5.59
N GLY A 582 -11.88 8.09 -5.69
CA GLY A 582 -11.11 6.85 -5.85
C GLY A 582 -11.24 6.17 -7.23
N VAL A 583 -11.94 6.76 -8.20
CA VAL A 583 -12.28 6.07 -9.46
C VAL A 583 -11.12 6.01 -10.46
N SER A 584 -10.20 6.97 -10.47
CA SER A 584 -9.05 6.96 -11.39
C SER A 584 -7.98 5.94 -10.99
N GLN A 585 -7.82 5.67 -9.70
CA GLN A 585 -6.73 4.89 -9.13
C GLN A 585 -6.66 3.44 -9.67
N PRO A 586 -7.76 2.66 -9.75
CA PRO A 586 -7.70 1.30 -10.28
C PRO A 586 -7.23 1.24 -11.74
N MET A 587 -7.74 2.11 -12.60
CA MET A 587 -7.37 2.17 -14.02
C MET A 587 -5.92 2.65 -14.19
N MET A 588 -5.51 3.69 -13.47
CA MET A 588 -4.14 4.18 -13.54
C MET A 588 -3.12 3.12 -13.09
N TRP A 589 -3.39 2.45 -11.96
CA TRP A 589 -2.55 1.35 -11.48
C TRP A 589 -2.45 0.19 -12.48
N MET A 590 -3.58 -0.18 -13.10
CA MET A 590 -3.63 -1.20 -14.14
C MET A 590 -2.79 -0.79 -15.36
N MET A 591 -2.97 0.45 -15.83
CA MET A 591 -2.24 0.99 -16.98
C MET A 591 -0.74 1.04 -16.73
N GLU A 592 -0.30 1.59 -15.60
CA GLU A 592 1.11 1.70 -15.23
C GLU A 592 1.78 0.33 -15.12
N THR A 593 1.06 -0.66 -14.58
CA THR A 593 1.58 -2.03 -14.46
C THR A 593 1.75 -2.68 -15.83
N LEU A 594 0.73 -2.61 -16.69
CA LEU A 594 0.75 -3.17 -18.05
C LEU A 594 1.73 -2.45 -18.99
N GLU A 595 1.86 -1.13 -18.85
CA GLU A 595 2.82 -0.32 -19.60
C GLU A 595 4.25 -0.82 -19.35
N ARG A 596 4.64 -1.09 -18.10
CA ARG A 596 5.96 -1.66 -17.78
C ARG A 596 6.20 -2.99 -18.49
N PHE A 597 5.21 -3.87 -18.52
CA PHE A 597 5.32 -5.14 -19.28
C PHE A 597 5.48 -4.89 -20.77
N ARG A 598 4.64 -4.03 -21.36
CA ARG A 598 4.70 -3.70 -22.78
C ARG A 598 6.03 -3.11 -23.20
N LEU A 599 6.58 -2.18 -22.42
CA LEU A 599 7.89 -1.58 -22.69
C LEU A 599 8.98 -2.65 -22.68
N ARG A 600 9.08 -3.44 -21.59
CA ARG A 600 10.10 -4.50 -21.44
C ARG A 600 10.04 -5.55 -22.55
N GLU A 601 8.85 -6.10 -22.82
CA GLU A 601 8.71 -7.14 -23.85
C GLU A 601 8.97 -6.58 -25.26
N SER A 602 8.58 -5.33 -25.52
CA SER A 602 8.84 -4.67 -26.81
C SER A 602 10.33 -4.43 -27.03
N ILE A 603 11.09 -4.01 -26.01
CA ILE A 603 12.56 -3.88 -26.12
C ILE A 603 13.21 -5.20 -26.51
N VAL A 604 12.80 -6.30 -25.87
CA VAL A 604 13.30 -7.65 -26.20
C VAL A 604 12.92 -8.04 -27.63
N ARG A 605 11.71 -7.69 -28.09
CA ARG A 605 11.30 -7.93 -29.48
C ARG A 605 12.08 -7.08 -30.47
N PHE A 606 12.30 -5.80 -30.17
CA PHE A 606 13.10 -4.90 -31.01
C PHE A 606 14.53 -5.42 -31.16
N ASP A 607 15.15 -5.95 -30.10
CA ASP A 607 16.49 -6.56 -30.20
C ASP A 607 16.51 -7.80 -31.12
N ARG A 608 15.42 -8.57 -31.19
CA ARG A 608 15.29 -9.70 -32.14
C ARG A 608 15.10 -9.20 -33.56
N GLU A 609 14.22 -8.22 -33.77
CA GLU A 609 13.98 -7.60 -35.09
C GLU A 609 15.25 -6.92 -35.61
N ARG A 610 16.00 -6.23 -34.75
CA ARG A 610 17.30 -5.64 -35.07
C ARG A 610 18.27 -6.67 -35.63
N LYS A 611 18.45 -7.80 -34.92
CA LYS A 611 19.33 -8.89 -35.37
C LYS A 611 18.85 -9.48 -36.70
N GLY A 612 17.53 -9.58 -36.90
CA GLY A 612 16.94 -10.00 -38.17
C GLY A 612 17.34 -9.09 -39.32
N ILE A 613 17.17 -7.77 -39.15
CA ILE A 613 17.50 -6.75 -40.16
C ILE A 613 19.02 -6.71 -40.40
N GLU A 614 19.86 -6.80 -39.37
CA GLU A 614 21.32 -6.83 -39.49
C GLU A 614 21.80 -8.04 -40.31
N ASN A 615 21.18 -9.21 -40.11
CA ASN A 615 21.46 -10.40 -40.91
C ASN A 615 21.01 -10.22 -42.37
N GLU A 616 19.84 -9.62 -42.61
CA GLU A 616 19.37 -9.31 -43.97
C GLU A 616 20.32 -8.34 -44.68
N ILE A 617 20.77 -7.26 -44.03
CA ILE A 617 21.75 -6.32 -44.59
C ILE A 617 23.04 -7.06 -44.97
N THR A 618 23.53 -7.94 -44.10
CA THR A 618 24.74 -8.72 -44.36
C THR A 618 24.58 -9.60 -45.60
N MET A 619 23.43 -10.26 -45.75
CA MET A 619 23.12 -11.06 -46.95
C MET A 619 23.04 -10.19 -48.22
N ILE A 620 22.39 -9.04 -48.17
CA ILE A 620 22.26 -8.13 -49.31
C ILE A 620 23.63 -7.56 -49.71
N GLN A 621 24.49 -7.25 -48.74
CA GLN A 621 25.87 -6.83 -48.99
C GLN A 621 26.72 -7.92 -49.66
N GLU A 622 26.50 -9.20 -49.31
CA GLU A 622 27.16 -10.32 -49.98
C GLU A 622 26.66 -10.50 -51.42
N ASP A 623 25.35 -10.34 -51.65
CA ASP A 623 24.75 -10.30 -52.99
C ASP A 623 25.31 -9.12 -53.81
N LEU A 624 25.47 -7.93 -53.22
CA LEU A 624 26.07 -6.75 -53.85
C LEU A 624 27.53 -7.01 -54.27
N ARG A 625 28.34 -7.59 -53.37
CA ARG A 625 29.74 -7.96 -53.68
C ARG A 625 29.80 -8.97 -54.82
N THR A 626 28.89 -9.95 -54.81
CA THR A 626 28.80 -10.97 -55.86
C THR A 626 28.39 -10.34 -57.19
N ALA A 627 27.37 -9.48 -57.21
CA ALA A 627 26.89 -8.79 -58.39
C ALA A 627 27.96 -7.84 -58.98
N SER A 628 28.66 -7.09 -58.13
CA SER A 628 29.74 -6.19 -58.55
C SER A 628 30.89 -6.97 -59.17
N ARG A 629 31.35 -8.04 -58.50
CA ARG A 629 32.39 -8.93 -59.05
C ARG A 629 31.99 -9.54 -60.39
N LEU A 630 30.75 -10.03 -60.52
CA LEU A 630 30.25 -10.59 -61.78
C LEU A 630 30.18 -9.51 -62.86
N SER A 631 29.80 -8.28 -62.52
CA SER A 631 29.79 -7.15 -63.48
C SER A 631 31.19 -6.83 -63.99
N ASP A 632 32.17 -6.73 -63.09
CA ASP A 632 33.57 -6.46 -63.41
C ASP A 632 34.17 -7.58 -64.28
N GLU A 633 33.89 -8.85 -63.93
CA GLU A 633 34.33 -10.01 -64.70
C GLU A 633 33.73 -10.03 -66.11
N ILE A 634 32.44 -9.70 -66.27
CA ILE A 634 31.80 -9.59 -67.59
C ILE A 634 32.42 -8.46 -68.40
N GLU A 635 32.66 -7.29 -67.79
CA GLU A 635 33.30 -6.15 -68.46
C GLU A 635 34.72 -6.49 -68.92
N PHE A 636 35.51 -7.14 -68.06
CA PHE A 636 36.86 -7.61 -68.38
C PHE A 636 36.87 -8.64 -69.52
N LEU A 637 35.97 -9.64 -69.48
CA LEU A 637 35.82 -10.61 -70.57
C LEU A 637 35.35 -9.94 -71.88
N GLY A 638 34.49 -8.93 -71.79
CA GLY A 638 34.06 -8.10 -72.93
C GLY A 638 35.22 -7.34 -73.57
N GLN A 639 36.07 -6.70 -72.76
CA GLN A 639 37.28 -6.03 -73.23
C GLN A 639 38.26 -7.01 -73.89
N GLN A 640 38.44 -8.22 -73.32
CA GLN A 640 39.25 -9.27 -73.94
C GLN A 640 38.68 -9.72 -75.28
N LYS A 641 37.35 -9.85 -75.38
CA LYS A 641 36.65 -10.19 -76.62
C LYS A 641 36.88 -9.12 -77.69
N GLU A 642 36.72 -7.84 -77.36
CA GLU A 642 36.99 -6.72 -78.28
C GLU A 642 38.47 -6.65 -78.70
N ALA A 643 39.40 -6.91 -77.78
CA ALA A 643 40.83 -6.98 -78.07
C ALA A 643 41.22 -8.16 -78.97
N LEU A 644 40.45 -9.25 -78.97
CA LEU A 644 40.61 -10.37 -79.90
C LEU A 644 40.00 -10.07 -81.27
N LEU A 645 38.83 -9.42 -81.31
CA LEU A 645 38.15 -9.02 -82.54
C LEU A 645 38.92 -7.97 -83.36
N SER A 646 39.72 -7.13 -82.70
CA SER A 646 40.54 -6.09 -83.34
C SER A 646 41.85 -6.60 -83.99
N LYS A 647 42.17 -7.91 -83.88
CA LYS A 647 43.39 -8.50 -84.45
C LYS A 647 43.19 -9.04 -85.88
N ARG A 648 44.19 -8.89 -86.75
CA ARG A 648 44.16 -9.18 -88.21
C ARG A 648 43.83 -10.63 -88.65
N PHE A 649 43.75 -11.61 -87.75
CA PHE A 649 43.50 -13.04 -88.06
C PHE A 649 42.44 -13.66 -87.15
N VAL A 650 41.21 -13.13 -87.20
CA VAL A 650 40.07 -13.58 -86.38
C VAL A 650 39.65 -15.03 -86.70
N SER A 651 39.81 -15.48 -87.95
CA SER A 651 39.35 -16.80 -88.42
C SER A 651 40.09 -18.01 -87.82
N ILE A 652 41.27 -17.82 -87.23
CA ILE A 652 42.08 -18.88 -86.60
C ILE A 652 41.77 -19.00 -85.09
N ARG A 653 41.02 -18.05 -84.50
CA ARG A 653 40.75 -17.97 -83.05
C ARG A 653 39.27 -18.11 -82.69
N LYS A 654 38.50 -18.77 -83.56
CA LYS A 654 37.06 -18.92 -83.39
C LYS A 654 36.70 -19.64 -82.09
N ASP A 655 37.44 -20.70 -81.74
CA ASP A 655 37.21 -21.46 -80.52
C ASP A 655 37.48 -20.65 -79.24
N GLU A 656 38.45 -19.71 -79.26
CA GLU A 656 38.70 -18.78 -78.14
C GLU A 656 37.56 -17.74 -78.00
N LEU A 657 37.01 -17.27 -79.12
CA LEU A 657 35.86 -16.36 -79.14
C LEU A 657 34.58 -17.04 -78.63
N ASP A 658 34.30 -18.26 -79.09
CA ASP A 658 33.14 -19.05 -78.65
C ASP A 658 33.26 -19.40 -77.15
N SER A 659 34.47 -19.68 -76.66
CA SER A 659 34.72 -19.89 -75.23
C SER A 659 34.47 -18.63 -74.38
N LEU A 660 34.92 -17.46 -74.83
CA LEU A 660 34.66 -16.18 -74.15
C LEU A 660 33.17 -15.84 -74.14
N ASP A 661 32.46 -16.08 -75.23
CA ASP A 661 31.01 -15.87 -75.31
C ASP A 661 30.25 -16.77 -74.34
N GLN A 662 30.66 -18.04 -74.23
CA GLN A 662 30.05 -18.96 -73.27
C GLN A 662 30.33 -18.57 -71.82
N GLN A 663 31.53 -18.04 -71.52
CA GLN A 663 31.85 -17.51 -70.20
C GLN A 663 31.04 -16.25 -69.86
N ILE A 664 30.92 -15.30 -70.80
CA ILE A 664 30.10 -14.09 -70.63
C ILE A 664 28.64 -14.48 -70.38
N GLN A 665 28.05 -15.35 -71.21
CA GLN A 665 26.66 -15.79 -71.04
C GLN A 665 26.42 -16.46 -69.68
N ASN A 666 27.35 -17.31 -69.22
CA ASN A 666 27.24 -17.95 -67.90
C ASN A 666 27.30 -16.93 -66.75
N LYS A 667 28.20 -15.94 -66.85
CA LYS A 667 28.34 -14.88 -65.84
C LYS A 667 27.14 -13.93 -65.85
N GLU A 668 26.61 -13.59 -67.01
CA GLU A 668 25.37 -12.80 -67.17
C GLU A 668 24.17 -13.53 -66.57
N LYS A 669 24.04 -14.84 -66.80
CA LYS A 669 22.99 -15.67 -66.18
C LYS A 669 23.08 -15.66 -64.66
N ASN A 670 24.30 -15.76 -64.11
CA ASN A 670 24.51 -15.70 -62.66
C ASN A 670 24.21 -14.30 -62.11
N PHE A 671 24.61 -13.23 -62.81
CA PHE A 671 24.28 -11.85 -62.43
C PHE A 671 22.77 -11.63 -62.41
N LEU A 672 22.06 -12.07 -63.46
CA LEU A 672 20.61 -11.99 -63.55
C LEU A 672 19.93 -12.77 -62.43
N SER A 673 20.47 -13.92 -62.02
CA SER A 673 19.90 -14.69 -60.90
C SER A 673 19.98 -13.96 -59.56
N VAL A 674 21.02 -13.15 -59.33
CA VAL A 674 21.14 -12.29 -58.15
C VAL A 674 20.21 -11.09 -58.29
N ALA A 675 20.20 -10.43 -59.45
CA ALA A 675 19.37 -9.27 -59.75
C ALA A 675 17.85 -9.56 -59.63
N GLN A 676 17.40 -10.73 -60.09
CA GLN A 676 16.00 -11.17 -60.04
C GLN A 676 15.44 -11.29 -58.61
N ARG A 677 16.30 -11.39 -57.58
CA ARG A 677 15.85 -11.36 -56.17
C ARG A 677 15.31 -9.98 -55.77
N TYR A 678 15.79 -8.93 -56.42
CA TYR A 678 15.47 -7.53 -56.07
C TYR A 678 14.51 -6.87 -57.09
N ALA A 679 14.39 -7.42 -58.30
CA ALA A 679 13.42 -6.97 -59.30
C ALA A 679 12.89 -8.15 -60.15
N LYS A 680 11.60 -8.49 -59.99
CA LYS A 680 10.97 -9.67 -60.61
C LYS A 680 10.70 -9.54 -62.11
N ASP A 681 10.47 -8.32 -62.62
CA ASP A 681 9.99 -8.08 -64.00
C ASP A 681 10.88 -7.11 -64.79
N ALA A 682 12.18 -7.03 -64.47
CA ALA A 682 13.02 -6.00 -65.04
C ALA A 682 13.54 -6.40 -66.45
N PRO A 683 13.34 -5.53 -67.47
CA PRO A 683 13.88 -5.76 -68.81
C PRO A 683 15.41 -5.75 -68.78
N ALA A 684 16.05 -6.30 -69.83
CA ALA A 684 17.50 -6.53 -69.96
C ALA A 684 18.38 -5.25 -70.02
N ILE A 685 18.20 -4.30 -69.11
CA ILE A 685 18.86 -2.99 -69.12
C ILE A 685 19.77 -2.81 -67.90
N ASN A 686 21.02 -2.41 -68.21
CA ASN A 686 22.06 -1.80 -67.39
C ASN A 686 22.37 -2.46 -66.02
N ARG A 687 23.47 -3.23 -65.95
CA ARG A 687 24.02 -3.83 -64.71
C ARG A 687 24.21 -2.80 -63.57
N ASN A 688 24.58 -1.56 -63.91
CA ASN A 688 24.75 -0.49 -62.92
C ASN A 688 23.44 -0.07 -62.26
N ALA A 689 22.30 -0.19 -62.97
CA ALA A 689 20.98 0.10 -62.39
C ALA A 689 20.59 -0.94 -61.32
N TYR A 690 20.95 -2.22 -61.53
CA TYR A 690 20.72 -3.27 -60.52
C TYR A 690 21.62 -3.11 -59.30
N ILE A 691 22.91 -2.80 -59.50
CA ILE A 691 23.82 -2.49 -58.39
C ILE A 691 23.29 -1.28 -57.58
N ALA A 692 22.77 -0.26 -58.25
CA ALA A 692 22.12 0.88 -57.60
C ALA A 692 20.84 0.49 -56.83
N LEU A 693 20.01 -0.41 -57.37
CA LEU A 693 18.81 -0.93 -56.68
C LEU A 693 19.18 -1.73 -55.42
N ILE A 694 20.20 -2.58 -55.49
CA ILE A 694 20.69 -3.33 -54.32
C ILE A 694 21.21 -2.36 -53.25
N ASN A 695 21.99 -1.34 -53.64
CA ASN A 695 22.44 -0.28 -52.73
C ASN A 695 21.28 0.51 -52.11
N GLN A 696 20.24 0.80 -52.90
CA GLN A 696 19.05 1.47 -52.40
C GLN A 696 18.31 0.61 -51.35
N GLU A 697 18.27 -0.71 -51.56
CA GLU A 697 17.66 -1.63 -50.61
C GLU A 697 18.46 -1.75 -49.31
N ILE A 698 19.80 -1.76 -49.39
CA ILE A 698 20.68 -1.65 -48.21
C ILE A 698 20.37 -0.35 -47.44
N ALA A 699 20.35 0.80 -48.14
CA ALA A 699 20.10 2.09 -47.50
C ALA A 699 18.73 2.15 -46.80
N LYS A 700 17.66 1.60 -47.40
CA LYS A 700 16.35 1.48 -46.75
C LYS A 700 16.38 0.63 -45.49
N LYS A 701 17.12 -0.48 -45.50
CA LYS A 701 17.26 -1.37 -44.34
C LYS A 701 18.10 -0.72 -43.24
N GLU A 702 19.13 0.03 -43.59
CA GLU A 702 19.94 0.81 -42.64
C GLU A 702 19.12 1.96 -42.00
N GLU A 703 18.29 2.64 -42.78
CA GLU A 703 17.35 3.65 -42.26
C GLU A 703 16.34 3.02 -41.28
N LEU A 704 15.75 1.87 -41.66
CA LEU A 704 14.85 1.11 -40.80
C LEU A 704 15.54 0.67 -39.49
N LEU A 705 16.81 0.25 -39.57
CA LEU A 705 17.62 -0.13 -38.42
C LEU A 705 17.87 1.06 -37.48
N LYS A 706 18.12 2.25 -38.05
CA LYS A 706 18.28 3.49 -37.28
C LYS A 706 16.98 3.84 -36.54
N GLU A 707 15.85 3.89 -37.25
CA GLU A 707 14.56 4.20 -36.61
C GLU A 707 14.21 3.20 -35.50
N LEU A 708 14.49 1.91 -35.69
CA LEU A 708 14.27 0.89 -34.67
C LEU A 708 15.14 1.14 -33.42
N ARG A 709 16.41 1.53 -33.61
CA ARG A 709 17.33 1.87 -32.51
C ARG A 709 16.84 3.08 -31.75
N ASP A 710 16.45 4.14 -32.46
CA ASP A 710 15.91 5.37 -31.87
C ASP A 710 14.65 5.05 -31.05
N LYS A 711 13.75 4.19 -31.57
CA LYS A 711 12.53 3.79 -30.87
C LYS A 711 12.79 2.90 -29.66
N ARG A 712 13.80 2.03 -29.72
CA ARG A 712 14.24 1.22 -28.57
C ARG A 712 14.81 2.11 -27.47
N GLU A 713 15.62 3.10 -27.82
CA GLU A 713 16.17 4.07 -26.87
C GLU A 713 15.07 4.91 -26.22
N GLU A 714 14.04 5.31 -26.98
CA GLU A 714 12.83 5.95 -26.43
C GLU A 714 12.17 5.07 -25.36
N PHE A 715 12.01 3.77 -25.62
CA PHE A 715 11.38 2.84 -24.68
C PHE A 715 12.26 2.56 -23.45
N ASP A 716 13.58 2.44 -23.63
CA ASP A 716 14.54 2.28 -22.53
C ASP A 716 14.51 3.50 -21.59
N ASN A 717 14.34 4.72 -22.12
CA ASN A 717 14.26 5.95 -21.33
C ASN A 717 12.96 6.10 -20.53
N LEU A 718 11.92 5.33 -20.85
CA LEU A 718 10.62 5.33 -20.14
C LEU A 718 10.56 4.31 -18.99
N LEU A 719 11.48 3.34 -18.95
CA LEU A 719 11.61 2.34 -17.89
C LEU A 719 12.49 2.84 -16.74
#